data_AF-A0A378Y938-F1
#
_entry.id   AF-A0A378Y938-F1
#
_cell.length_a   1.000
_cell.length_b   1.000
_cell.length_c   1.000
_cell.angle_alpha   90.00
_cell.angle_beta   90.00
_cell.angle_gamma   90.00
#
_symmetry.space_group_name_H-M   'P 1'
#
loop_
_entity.id
_entity.type
_entity.pdbx_description
1 polymer ?
#
loop_
_entity_poly.entity_id
_entity_poly.type
_entity_poly.pdbx_seq_one_letter_code
_entity_poly.pdbx_strand_id
1 'polypeptide(L)'
;MSGVPIPTVSQVRDWDLDALARQGSYWAQQAARFKIELDAAYNAVGNSVDYLVGKFGNGARDKGLIVRDQGYKGVGALETAGEAIAIGIEPVRFAKTTVTSLLATITAGGYQWGEDGSVTLSLSQLANAMSDTDRDAAVIKLAALQRQADQYSTSMKAALAAAGVAAQSVADGINAAMADLPSGGEGSQNPAVDATTGERLGEKVSQPGQIPPEVLTQIDQVFDQTSLTDAEKAALAAGDTVVVPASTLEFTQKFLESAGPDGFARLSEQLSAQGPEGQAKAQALANSVMLLSNENVKGVKADGKQVAGGYEQLPQEYRDMISSRVIEHPGARPDSPGYLPDGNTNTYPDPDGLGQYRAGAQHYENLARFTGALSLADDSYIPGTKLSTELYRQGGFLATMVNDNAHQEWGLPVDGATLQHSVENTVDIAARSKDATTVLFTGEGTPEQLGADYDRVSTVVPLLEYDWSDDSTQRSPVDRMLEWIPADGDARNPSDPVSVANADRADLAARGFIDLVTTTSENTQDNAFAQLMNIGEDGRSLGQVNPELAQRLEGITARYLNDIGGIPALDGHPEFTGDAKVGKGDATRLFALIATDPTAAEQLVRDVALQQDANAYSYGAQGPGQLGSNLYGEINGNLQRYLESGIQAEALHRGIVLDNQDAIDAYNKALRDNFIKDAGSTLGGLPGGWFPGAVGFAVDAPGLYGGPQVTGLPDMNIELPNAELSVSKTIPGSNLSQLLSIAHAAGIPPEAVQQELASSSRSSGSVPVTRVENGQTVFLPLNEIAANPNIPIADYEQALTKVLTKEGYDVSQFTTIRDTTYSGGTADKKPMIIEDQGQWAGLQTGNDEKGSTR
;
A
#
# COMPACT_ATOMS: atom_id res chain seq x y z
N MET A 1 17.59 -44.67 8.61
CA MET A 1 18.31 -44.70 9.90
C MET A 1 19.20 -43.47 9.91
N SER A 2 18.85 -42.47 10.72
CA SER A 2 19.71 -41.30 10.95
C SER A 2 21.04 -41.78 11.54
N GLY A 3 22.18 -41.41 10.94
CA GLY A 3 23.49 -41.84 11.41
C GLY A 3 23.79 -41.23 12.79
N VAL A 4 24.33 -42.04 13.71
CA VAL A 4 24.82 -41.55 15.01
C VAL A 4 25.85 -40.44 14.74
N PRO A 5 25.72 -39.24 15.34
CA PRO A 5 26.68 -38.16 15.16
C PRO A 5 28.09 -38.61 15.55
N ILE A 6 29.05 -38.49 14.63
CA ILE A 6 30.45 -38.81 14.91
C ILE A 6 31.13 -37.53 15.43
N PRO A 7 31.65 -37.50 16.67
CA PRO A 7 32.33 -36.34 17.22
C PRO A 7 33.70 -36.14 16.56
N THR A 8 34.17 -34.90 16.55
CA THR A 8 35.52 -34.52 16.13
C THR A 8 36.57 -34.85 17.19
N VAL A 9 37.85 -34.91 16.78
CA VAL A 9 38.98 -35.18 17.69
C VAL A 9 39.02 -34.17 18.83
N SER A 10 38.89 -32.88 18.53
CA SER A 10 38.90 -31.81 19.54
C SER A 10 37.72 -31.92 20.50
N GLN A 11 36.50 -32.23 20.00
CA GLN A 11 35.33 -32.43 20.87
C GLN A 11 35.54 -33.54 21.90
N VAL A 12 36.04 -34.71 21.48
CA VAL A 12 36.28 -35.85 22.41
C VAL A 12 37.36 -35.51 23.43
N ARG A 13 38.42 -34.80 23.02
CA ARG A 13 39.50 -34.37 23.92
C ARG A 13 38.98 -33.43 25.02
N ASP A 14 38.06 -32.55 24.67
CA ASP A 14 37.62 -31.46 25.54
C ASP A 14 36.43 -31.86 26.45
N TRP A 15 35.89 -33.08 26.34
CA TRP A 15 34.84 -33.59 27.23
C TRP A 15 35.23 -33.59 28.72
N ASP A 16 34.51 -32.84 29.57
CA ASP A 16 34.67 -32.91 31.03
C ASP A 16 33.76 -33.98 31.65
N LEU A 17 34.24 -35.22 31.62
CA LEU A 17 33.49 -36.37 32.14
C LEU A 17 33.38 -36.36 33.67
N ASP A 18 34.26 -35.65 34.38
CA ASP A 18 34.15 -35.55 35.83
C ASP A 18 33.08 -34.54 36.24
N ALA A 19 32.91 -33.45 35.48
CA ALA A 19 31.75 -32.58 35.63
C ALA A 19 30.44 -33.32 35.37
N LEU A 20 30.38 -34.14 34.31
CA LEU A 20 29.19 -34.96 34.02
C LEU A 20 28.87 -35.96 35.13
N ALA A 21 29.87 -36.65 35.68
CA ALA A 21 29.69 -37.56 36.83
C ALA A 21 29.20 -36.83 38.09
N ARG A 22 29.74 -35.63 38.37
CA ARG A 22 29.28 -34.77 39.47
C ARG A 22 27.83 -34.36 39.27
N GLN A 23 27.42 -34.03 38.03
CA GLN A 23 26.06 -33.67 37.70
C GLN A 23 25.08 -34.83 37.94
N GLY A 24 25.41 -36.04 37.47
CA GLY A 24 24.60 -37.24 37.74
C GLY A 24 24.45 -37.52 39.24
N SER A 25 25.53 -37.38 40.01
CA SER A 25 25.49 -37.51 41.48
C SER A 25 24.63 -36.43 42.14
N TYR A 26 24.68 -35.20 41.64
CA TYR A 26 23.88 -34.09 42.13
C TYR A 26 22.39 -34.32 41.88
N TRP A 27 22.00 -34.78 40.68
CA TRP A 27 20.61 -35.12 40.37
C TRP A 27 20.04 -36.19 41.29
N ALA A 28 20.79 -37.27 41.55
CA ALA A 28 20.38 -38.30 42.50
C ALA A 28 20.19 -37.73 43.94
N GLN A 29 21.07 -36.82 44.37
CA GLN A 29 20.93 -36.16 45.68
C GLN A 29 19.72 -35.23 45.74
N GLN A 30 19.42 -34.47 44.68
CA GLN A 30 18.24 -33.60 44.62
C GLN A 30 16.95 -34.42 44.61
N ALA A 31 16.91 -35.53 43.87
CA ALA A 31 15.78 -36.43 43.85
C ALA A 31 15.46 -36.97 45.25
N ALA A 32 16.48 -37.43 45.98
CA ALA A 32 16.32 -37.91 47.36
C ALA A 32 15.80 -36.82 48.31
N ARG A 33 16.28 -35.57 48.18
CA ARG A 33 15.78 -34.44 48.98
C ARG A 33 14.35 -34.08 48.64
N PHE A 34 14.03 -33.98 47.36
CA PHE A 34 12.68 -33.63 46.89
C PHE A 34 11.65 -34.65 47.33
N LYS A 35 11.99 -35.95 47.29
CA LYS A 35 11.17 -37.03 47.83
C LYS A 35 10.80 -36.83 49.30
N ILE A 36 11.78 -36.47 50.14
CA ILE A 36 11.55 -36.22 51.58
C ILE A 36 10.55 -35.07 51.79
N GLU A 37 10.70 -33.99 51.03
CA GLU A 37 9.80 -32.83 51.11
C GLU A 37 8.37 -33.15 50.62
N LEU A 38 8.24 -33.92 49.53
CA LEU A 38 6.95 -34.39 49.03
C LEU A 38 6.22 -35.26 50.06
N ASP A 39 6.94 -36.18 50.71
CA ASP A 39 6.39 -37.02 51.77
C ASP A 39 5.97 -36.18 52.98
N ALA A 40 6.77 -35.19 53.37
CA ALA A 40 6.43 -34.29 54.48
C ALA A 40 5.17 -33.47 54.17
N ALA A 41 5.07 -32.89 52.97
CA ALA A 41 3.90 -32.13 52.52
C ALA A 41 2.64 -33.00 52.42
N TYR A 42 2.76 -34.19 51.84
CA TYR A 42 1.66 -35.15 51.75
C TYR A 42 1.15 -35.55 53.14
N ASN A 43 2.05 -35.89 54.07
CA ASN A 43 1.70 -36.24 55.44
C ASN A 43 1.04 -35.08 56.18
N ALA A 44 1.49 -33.85 55.98
CA ALA A 44 0.86 -32.65 56.56
C ALA A 44 -0.59 -32.47 56.07
N VAL A 45 -0.84 -32.65 54.76
CA VAL A 45 -2.20 -32.61 54.19
C VAL A 45 -3.04 -33.79 54.66
N GLY A 46 -2.48 -34.99 54.76
CA GLY A 46 -3.15 -36.19 55.29
C GLY A 46 -3.61 -36.00 56.74
N ASN A 47 -2.74 -35.45 57.58
CA ASN A 47 -3.02 -35.16 59.00
C ASN A 47 -4.06 -34.05 59.21
N SER A 48 -4.56 -33.41 58.15
CA SER A 48 -5.63 -32.40 58.25
C SER A 48 -7.02 -32.96 58.55
N VAL A 49 -7.17 -34.30 58.63
CA VAL A 49 -8.46 -34.99 58.80
C VAL A 49 -9.27 -34.53 60.00
N ASP A 50 -8.60 -34.09 61.07
CA ASP A 50 -9.25 -33.68 62.30
C ASP A 50 -9.81 -32.25 62.27
N TYR A 51 -9.38 -31.40 61.33
CA TYR A 51 -9.76 -29.98 61.27
C TYR A 51 -10.22 -29.48 59.90
N LEU A 52 -9.99 -30.22 58.81
CA LEU A 52 -10.56 -29.99 57.49
C LEU A 52 -11.51 -31.13 57.12
N VAL A 53 -12.80 -30.96 57.43
CA VAL A 53 -13.84 -31.97 57.18
C VAL A 53 -14.72 -31.62 55.97
N GLY A 54 -15.44 -32.61 55.45
CA GLY A 54 -16.36 -32.44 54.32
C GLY A 54 -15.67 -32.37 52.95
N LYS A 55 -16.42 -31.94 51.92
CA LYS A 55 -15.97 -31.95 50.50
C LYS A 55 -14.67 -31.17 50.27
N PHE A 56 -14.49 -30.05 50.97
CA PHE A 56 -13.28 -29.23 50.90
C PHE A 56 -12.05 -29.99 51.41
N GLY A 57 -12.15 -30.60 52.60
CA GLY A 57 -11.05 -31.39 53.17
C GLY A 57 -10.69 -32.63 52.35
N ASN A 58 -11.69 -33.28 51.75
CA ASN A 58 -11.45 -34.41 50.84
C ASN A 58 -10.77 -33.93 49.55
N GLY A 59 -11.23 -32.84 48.94
CA GLY A 59 -10.61 -32.27 47.74
C GLY A 59 -9.15 -31.83 47.95
N ALA A 60 -8.83 -31.27 49.12
CA ALA A 60 -7.46 -30.92 49.48
C ALA A 60 -6.55 -32.17 49.59
N ARG A 61 -7.04 -33.28 50.15
CA ARG A 61 -6.30 -34.55 50.23
C ARG A 61 -6.14 -35.23 48.88
N ASP A 62 -7.17 -35.21 48.05
CA ASP A 62 -7.12 -35.75 46.68
C ASP A 62 -6.10 -34.97 45.83
N LYS A 63 -6.08 -33.64 45.94
CA LYS A 63 -5.05 -32.81 45.30
C LYS A 63 -3.66 -33.07 45.89
N GLY A 64 -3.54 -33.27 47.20
CA GLY A 64 -2.28 -33.66 47.84
C GLY A 64 -1.74 -35.00 47.33
N LEU A 65 -2.60 -35.99 47.06
CA LEU A 65 -2.23 -37.25 46.42
C LEU A 65 -1.70 -37.02 45.00
N ILE A 66 -2.39 -36.21 44.20
CA ILE A 66 -1.97 -35.89 42.82
C ILE A 66 -0.61 -35.20 42.80
N VAL A 67 -0.39 -34.20 43.67
CA VAL A 67 0.90 -33.48 43.77
C VAL A 67 2.02 -34.45 44.16
N ARG A 68 1.78 -35.32 45.14
CA ARG A 68 2.74 -36.34 45.57
C ARG A 68 3.09 -37.29 44.42
N ASP A 69 2.09 -37.85 43.75
CA ASP A 69 2.27 -38.87 42.72
C ASP A 69 2.97 -38.30 41.46
N GLN A 70 2.69 -37.04 41.08
CA GLN A 70 3.42 -36.36 40.00
C GLN A 70 4.84 -35.98 40.42
N GLY A 71 5.03 -35.49 41.66
CA GLY A 71 6.35 -35.23 42.21
C GLY A 71 7.24 -36.48 42.22
N TYR A 72 6.65 -37.66 42.48
CA TYR A 72 7.35 -38.93 42.45
C TYR A 72 7.87 -39.35 41.06
N LYS A 73 7.18 -38.97 39.99
CA LYS A 73 7.71 -39.16 38.63
C LYS A 73 8.91 -38.25 38.37
N GLY A 74 8.88 -37.02 38.89
CA GLY A 74 10.03 -36.10 38.91
C GLY A 74 11.26 -36.68 39.61
N VAL A 75 11.04 -37.27 40.80
CA VAL A 75 12.08 -37.99 41.54
C VAL A 75 12.63 -39.16 40.72
N GLY A 76 11.76 -40.00 40.17
CA GLY A 76 12.17 -41.19 39.39
C GLY A 76 12.98 -40.85 38.14
N ALA A 77 12.61 -39.79 37.42
CA ALA A 77 13.35 -39.33 36.24
C ALA A 77 14.76 -38.84 36.58
N LEU A 78 14.91 -38.04 37.65
CA LEU A 78 16.21 -37.55 38.11
C LEU A 78 17.11 -38.69 38.63
N GLU A 79 16.54 -39.67 39.33
CA GLU A 79 17.26 -40.89 39.75
C GLU A 79 17.74 -41.68 38.54
N THR A 80 16.83 -41.98 37.60
CA THR A 80 17.12 -42.78 36.39
C THR A 80 18.13 -42.07 35.47
N ALA A 81 18.06 -40.75 35.33
CA ALA A 81 19.03 -39.98 34.55
C ALA A 81 20.40 -39.94 35.22
N GLY A 82 20.44 -39.83 36.56
CA GLY A 82 21.67 -39.95 37.34
C GLY A 82 22.32 -41.33 37.19
N GLU A 83 21.51 -42.40 37.19
CA GLU A 83 21.97 -43.77 36.95
C GLU A 83 22.46 -43.98 35.51
N ALA A 84 21.75 -43.45 34.51
CA ALA A 84 22.16 -43.53 33.11
C ALA A 84 23.54 -42.88 32.89
N ILE A 85 23.78 -41.73 33.53
CA ILE A 85 25.10 -41.09 33.55
C ILE A 85 26.12 -41.98 34.26
N ALA A 86 25.82 -42.46 35.46
CA ALA A 86 26.75 -43.28 36.25
C ALA A 86 27.17 -44.57 35.53
N ILE A 87 26.24 -45.22 34.83
CA ILE A 87 26.49 -46.46 34.07
C ILE A 87 27.20 -46.17 32.75
N GLY A 88 26.74 -45.16 32.00
CA GLY A 88 27.23 -44.90 30.65
C GLY A 88 28.54 -44.11 30.56
N ILE A 89 29.01 -43.51 31.66
CA ILE A 89 30.22 -42.67 31.64
C ILE A 89 31.53 -43.46 31.48
N GLU A 90 31.60 -44.70 31.97
CA GLU A 90 32.80 -45.53 31.85
C GLU A 90 33.14 -45.87 30.39
N PRO A 91 32.17 -46.31 29.55
CA PRO A 91 32.38 -46.42 28.11
C PRO A 91 32.89 -45.12 27.45
N VAL A 92 32.36 -43.97 27.85
CA VAL A 92 32.78 -42.66 27.31
C VAL A 92 34.20 -42.31 27.73
N ARG A 93 34.59 -42.59 28.98
CA ARG A 93 35.97 -42.44 29.49
C ARG A 93 36.95 -43.32 28.71
N PHE A 94 36.57 -44.57 28.46
CA PHE A 94 37.38 -45.50 27.68
C PHE A 94 37.58 -44.99 26.24
N ALA A 95 36.49 -44.52 25.60
CA ALA A 95 36.56 -43.97 24.25
C ALA A 95 37.44 -42.70 24.18
N LYS A 96 37.27 -41.78 25.14
CA LYS A 96 38.12 -40.59 25.27
C LYS A 96 39.61 -40.94 25.44
N THR A 97 39.90 -41.93 26.28
CA THR A 97 41.27 -42.40 26.51
C THR A 97 41.86 -43.01 25.23
N THR A 98 41.06 -43.75 24.47
CA THR A 98 41.47 -44.35 23.20
C THR A 98 41.81 -43.29 22.17
N VAL A 99 40.94 -42.29 21.98
CA VAL A 99 41.17 -41.18 21.04
C VAL A 99 42.41 -40.37 21.44
N THR A 100 42.53 -40.00 22.71
CA THR A 100 43.68 -39.19 23.18
C THR A 100 45.01 -39.96 23.14
N SER A 101 45.01 -41.27 23.40
CA SER A 101 46.19 -42.13 23.27
C SER A 101 46.63 -42.31 21.80
N LEU A 102 45.67 -42.53 20.89
CA LEU A 102 45.94 -42.58 19.45
C LEU A 102 46.48 -41.25 18.93
N LEU A 103 45.88 -40.14 19.35
CA LEU A 103 46.31 -38.78 18.99
C LEU A 103 47.76 -38.52 19.43
N ALA A 104 48.10 -38.90 20.66
CA ALA A 104 49.46 -38.78 21.18
C ALA A 104 50.45 -39.64 20.37
N THR A 105 50.06 -40.85 19.98
CA THR A 105 50.87 -41.76 19.16
C THR A 105 51.10 -41.21 17.74
N ILE A 106 50.05 -40.71 17.09
CA ILE A 106 50.10 -40.10 15.76
C ILE A 106 51.02 -38.86 15.77
N THR A 107 50.85 -38.01 16.79
CA THR A 107 51.63 -36.78 16.97
C THR A 107 53.10 -37.09 17.25
N ALA A 108 53.39 -38.05 18.14
CA ALA A 108 54.75 -38.49 18.43
C ALA A 108 55.43 -39.14 17.20
N GLY A 109 54.64 -39.78 16.32
CA GLY A 109 55.10 -40.32 15.04
C GLY A 109 55.41 -39.25 13.98
N GLY A 110 55.06 -37.99 14.23
CA GLY A 110 55.30 -36.87 13.31
C GLY A 110 54.28 -36.74 12.17
N TYR A 111 53.12 -37.38 12.28
CA TYR A 111 52.03 -37.30 11.30
C TYR A 111 51.15 -36.07 11.55
N GLN A 112 50.45 -35.61 10.50
CA GLN A 112 49.39 -34.61 10.60
C GLN A 112 48.04 -35.31 10.72
N TRP A 113 47.07 -34.70 11.40
CA TRP A 113 45.74 -35.25 11.60
C TRP A 113 44.67 -34.17 11.40
N GLY A 114 43.48 -34.58 10.96
CA GLY A 114 42.30 -33.74 10.80
C GLY A 114 41.22 -34.03 11.84
N GLU A 115 40.27 -33.12 11.99
CA GLU A 115 39.16 -33.23 12.96
C GLU A 115 38.21 -34.41 12.68
N ASP A 116 38.15 -34.88 11.43
CA ASP A 116 37.40 -36.07 11.01
C ASP A 116 38.12 -37.39 11.33
N GLY A 117 39.32 -37.32 11.92
CA GLY A 117 40.18 -38.47 12.18
C GLY A 117 41.02 -38.92 11.00
N SER A 118 41.07 -38.18 9.89
CA SER A 118 42.06 -38.41 8.83
C SER A 118 43.48 -38.14 9.33
N VAL A 119 44.45 -38.90 8.83
CA VAL A 119 45.88 -38.81 9.18
C VAL A 119 46.69 -38.82 7.90
N THR A 120 47.57 -37.83 7.76
CA THR A 120 48.40 -37.61 6.57
C THR A 120 49.88 -37.47 6.94
N LEU A 121 50.74 -37.64 5.94
CA LEU A 121 52.17 -37.44 6.09
C LEU A 121 52.49 -35.96 6.27
N SER A 122 53.38 -35.65 7.21
CA SER A 122 53.92 -34.29 7.33
C SER A 122 55.03 -34.04 6.31
N LEU A 123 55.30 -32.75 6.04
CA LEU A 123 56.42 -32.35 5.17
C LEU A 123 57.78 -32.87 5.68
N SER A 124 57.97 -32.99 6.99
CA SER A 124 59.23 -33.51 7.57
C SER A 124 59.38 -35.02 7.33
N GLN A 125 58.28 -35.79 7.41
CA GLN A 125 58.28 -37.21 7.06
C GLN A 125 58.53 -37.43 5.56
N LEU A 126 57.90 -36.62 4.71
CA LEU A 126 58.12 -36.66 3.26
C LEU A 126 59.58 -36.32 2.91
N ALA A 127 60.14 -35.27 3.51
CA ALA A 127 61.54 -34.89 3.31
C ALA A 127 62.52 -35.95 3.81
N ASN A 128 62.22 -36.64 4.92
CA ASN A 128 63.03 -37.75 5.42
C ASN A 128 62.99 -38.96 4.48
N ALA A 129 61.82 -39.32 3.97
CA ALA A 129 61.70 -40.42 3.01
C ALA A 129 62.45 -40.13 1.70
N MET A 130 62.42 -38.88 1.23
CA MET A 130 63.09 -38.44 0.00
C MET A 130 64.58 -38.12 0.14
N SER A 131 65.13 -38.10 1.36
CA SER A 131 66.57 -37.83 1.57
C SER A 131 67.47 -39.03 1.29
N ASP A 132 66.88 -40.20 1.02
CA ASP A 132 67.61 -41.39 0.62
C ASP A 132 68.17 -41.22 -0.80
N THR A 133 69.45 -41.50 -0.97
CA THR A 133 70.14 -41.40 -2.27
C THR A 133 69.73 -42.52 -3.24
N ASP A 134 69.11 -43.60 -2.74
CA ASP A 134 68.49 -44.64 -3.55
C ASP A 134 66.99 -44.36 -3.76
N ARG A 135 66.60 -44.21 -5.03
CA ARG A 135 65.22 -43.93 -5.43
C ARG A 135 64.26 -45.04 -5.03
N ASP A 136 64.68 -46.31 -5.10
CA ASP A 136 63.82 -47.44 -4.77
C ASP A 136 63.62 -47.51 -3.25
N ALA A 137 64.67 -47.23 -2.47
CA ALA A 137 64.60 -47.12 -1.02
C ALA A 137 63.68 -45.97 -0.55
N ALA A 138 63.74 -44.80 -1.21
CA ALA A 138 62.86 -43.66 -0.93
C ALA A 138 61.38 -44.00 -1.20
N VAL A 139 61.08 -44.68 -2.32
CA VAL A 139 59.71 -45.11 -2.66
C VAL A 139 59.18 -46.13 -1.66
N ILE A 140 60.00 -47.11 -1.24
CA ILE A 140 59.61 -48.12 -0.25
C ILE A 140 59.31 -47.46 1.10
N LYS A 141 60.15 -46.52 1.55
CA LYS A 141 59.93 -45.76 2.80
C LYS A 141 58.65 -44.94 2.74
N LEU A 142 58.40 -44.26 1.62
CA LEU A 142 57.17 -43.48 1.43
C LEU A 142 55.92 -44.36 1.48
N ALA A 143 55.95 -45.52 0.80
CA ALA A 143 54.84 -46.47 0.80
C ALA A 143 54.58 -47.06 2.20
N ALA A 144 55.63 -47.30 3.00
CA ALA A 144 55.49 -47.76 4.37
C ALA A 144 54.85 -46.70 5.29
N LEU A 145 55.30 -45.45 5.19
CA LEU A 145 54.74 -44.32 5.95
C LEU A 145 53.29 -44.04 5.55
N GLN A 146 52.97 -44.08 4.24
CA GLN A 146 51.59 -43.89 3.77
C GLN A 146 50.67 -44.99 4.31
N ARG A 147 51.09 -46.25 4.25
CA ARG A 147 50.31 -47.36 4.81
C ARG A 147 50.06 -47.19 6.32
N GLN A 148 51.04 -46.67 7.05
CA GLN A 148 50.90 -46.40 8.48
C GLN A 148 49.95 -45.21 8.73
N ALA A 149 49.98 -44.16 7.93
CA ALA A 149 49.02 -43.05 7.98
C ALA A 149 47.58 -43.53 7.71
N ASP A 150 47.39 -44.42 6.73
CA ASP A 150 46.08 -45.00 6.41
C ASP A 150 45.55 -45.89 7.56
N GLN A 151 46.44 -46.65 8.21
CA GLN A 151 46.12 -47.43 9.40
C GLN A 151 45.70 -46.52 10.56
N TYR A 152 46.46 -45.45 10.83
CA TYR A 152 46.09 -44.48 11.85
C TYR A 152 44.77 -43.77 11.56
N SER A 153 44.52 -43.39 10.30
CA SER A 153 43.23 -42.83 9.88
C SER A 153 42.09 -43.78 10.18
N THR A 154 42.25 -45.06 9.87
CA THR A 154 41.24 -46.10 10.11
C THR A 154 40.98 -46.28 11.60
N SER A 155 42.04 -46.39 12.40
CA SER A 155 41.92 -46.56 13.86
C SER A 155 41.32 -45.32 14.54
N MET A 156 41.70 -44.12 14.13
CA MET A 156 41.15 -42.88 14.67
C MET A 156 39.67 -42.72 14.33
N LYS A 157 39.27 -42.95 13.07
CA LYS A 157 37.86 -42.91 12.65
C LYS A 157 37.01 -43.94 13.40
N ALA A 158 37.52 -45.15 13.61
CA ALA A 158 36.84 -46.17 14.42
C ALA A 158 36.71 -45.74 15.90
N ALA A 159 37.75 -45.12 16.47
CA ALA A 159 37.72 -44.63 17.84
C ALA A 159 36.72 -43.47 18.03
N LEU A 160 36.64 -42.54 17.07
CA LEU A 160 35.66 -41.45 17.08
C LEU A 160 34.23 -41.98 16.92
N ALA A 161 34.01 -42.96 16.03
CA ALA A 161 32.70 -43.60 15.89
C ALA A 161 32.28 -44.31 17.19
N ALA A 162 33.19 -45.04 17.84
CA ALA A 162 32.93 -45.66 19.14
C ALA A 162 32.63 -44.63 20.24
N ALA A 163 33.32 -43.47 20.21
CA ALA A 163 33.04 -42.36 21.11
C ALA A 163 31.64 -41.76 20.88
N GLY A 164 31.23 -41.60 19.62
CA GLY A 164 29.88 -41.15 19.26
C GLY A 164 28.80 -42.12 19.78
N VAL A 165 28.98 -43.43 19.58
CA VAL A 165 28.05 -44.45 20.08
C VAL A 165 27.96 -44.44 21.61
N ALA A 166 29.09 -44.35 22.30
CA ALA A 166 29.11 -44.30 23.78
C ALA A 166 28.40 -43.05 24.32
N ALA A 167 28.65 -41.87 23.71
CA ALA A 167 28.00 -40.63 24.09
C ALA A 167 26.49 -40.65 23.79
N GLN A 168 26.10 -41.19 22.63
CA GLN A 168 24.69 -41.33 22.27
C GLN A 168 23.95 -42.25 23.23
N SER A 169 24.58 -43.35 23.68
CA SER A 169 23.97 -44.25 24.67
C SER A 169 23.69 -43.56 26.01
N VAL A 170 24.55 -42.62 26.45
CA VAL A 170 24.30 -41.80 27.65
C VAL A 170 23.14 -40.84 27.40
N ALA A 171 23.13 -40.18 26.25
CA ALA A 171 22.07 -39.25 25.86
C ALA A 171 20.70 -39.94 25.76
N ASP A 172 20.65 -41.13 25.15
CA ASP A 172 19.43 -41.94 25.04
C ASP A 172 18.94 -42.38 26.42
N GLY A 173 19.85 -42.77 27.33
CA GLY A 173 19.50 -43.12 28.71
C GLY A 173 18.92 -41.93 29.49
N ILE A 174 19.47 -40.73 29.32
CA ILE A 174 18.93 -39.50 29.92
C ILE A 174 17.57 -39.17 29.30
N ASN A 175 17.44 -39.21 27.98
CA ASN A 175 16.18 -38.90 27.29
C ASN A 175 15.08 -39.88 27.69
N ALA A 176 15.38 -41.18 27.77
CA ALA A 176 14.45 -42.19 28.25
C ALA A 176 14.05 -41.96 29.71
N ALA A 177 15.01 -41.59 30.57
CA ALA A 177 14.73 -41.25 31.96
C ALA A 177 13.79 -40.04 32.10
N MET A 178 13.92 -39.05 31.20
CA MET A 178 13.11 -37.84 31.22
C MET A 178 11.77 -37.98 30.48
N ALA A 179 11.56 -39.04 29.70
CA ALA A 179 10.35 -39.26 28.92
C ALA A 179 9.09 -39.45 29.79
N ASP A 180 9.26 -40.00 30.99
CA ASP A 180 8.19 -40.28 31.95
C ASP A 180 7.94 -39.15 32.95
N LEU A 181 8.68 -38.04 32.85
CA LEU A 181 8.37 -36.84 33.61
C LEU A 181 6.91 -36.47 33.35
N PRO A 182 6.14 -36.07 34.38
CA PRO A 182 4.88 -35.41 34.12
C PRO A 182 5.19 -34.26 33.18
N SER A 183 4.64 -34.28 31.98
CA SER A 183 4.42 -33.07 31.20
C SER A 183 3.73 -32.11 32.17
N GLY A 184 4.48 -31.12 32.67
CA GLY A 184 4.09 -30.31 33.83
C GLY A 184 2.64 -29.89 33.66
N GLY A 185 1.78 -30.30 34.59
CA GLY A 185 0.33 -30.27 34.38
C GLY A 185 -0.11 -28.93 33.80
N GLU A 186 -0.68 -28.94 32.58
CA GLU A 186 -1.26 -27.80 31.85
C GLU A 186 -0.54 -26.43 31.97
N GLY A 187 0.73 -26.35 32.37
CA GLY A 187 1.31 -25.07 32.77
C GLY A 187 2.83 -24.96 32.78
N SER A 188 3.58 -25.96 32.30
CA SER A 188 5.05 -25.85 32.27
C SER A 188 5.76 -26.61 31.13
N GLN A 189 5.03 -27.20 30.18
CA GLN A 189 5.61 -27.43 28.86
C GLN A 189 5.15 -26.26 27.99
N ASN A 190 6.11 -25.59 27.33
CA ASN A 190 5.77 -24.80 26.15
C ASN A 190 4.87 -25.69 25.27
N PRO A 191 3.64 -25.28 24.95
CA PRO A 191 2.76 -26.14 24.20
C PRO A 191 3.41 -26.41 22.85
N ALA A 192 3.23 -27.64 22.35
CA ALA A 192 3.72 -27.98 21.03
C ALA A 192 3.06 -27.03 20.00
N VAL A 193 3.86 -26.49 19.09
CA VAL A 193 3.34 -25.70 17.97
C VAL A 193 2.87 -26.69 16.91
N ASP A 194 1.64 -27.19 17.04
CA ASP A 194 1.02 -28.14 16.12
C ASP A 194 -0.51 -27.97 15.99
N ALA A 195 -1.10 -28.60 14.97
CA ALA A 195 -2.53 -28.55 14.67
C ALA A 195 -3.42 -28.95 15.87
N THR A 196 -3.07 -30.03 16.57
CA THR A 196 -3.85 -30.56 17.72
C THR A 196 -3.89 -29.56 18.88
N THR A 197 -2.76 -28.90 19.13
CA THR A 197 -2.66 -27.88 20.16
C THR A 197 -3.42 -26.62 19.76
N GLY A 198 -3.39 -26.25 18.48
CA GLY A 198 -4.19 -25.16 17.91
C GLY A 198 -5.68 -25.38 18.13
N GLU A 199 -6.20 -26.53 17.71
CA GLU A 199 -7.61 -26.92 17.88
C GLU A 199 -8.04 -26.88 19.36
N ARG A 200 -7.28 -27.54 20.24
CA ARG A 200 -7.57 -27.58 21.68
C ARG A 200 -7.59 -26.20 22.33
N LEU A 201 -6.64 -25.33 21.97
CA LEU A 201 -6.60 -23.97 22.53
C LEU A 201 -7.73 -23.11 21.95
N GLY A 202 -8.02 -23.24 20.66
CA GLY A 202 -9.13 -22.55 20.01
C GLY A 202 -10.48 -22.93 20.63
N GLU A 203 -10.74 -24.22 20.89
CA GLU A 203 -11.94 -24.70 21.58
C GLU A 203 -12.10 -24.12 23.00
N LYS A 204 -11.00 -23.87 23.72
CA LYS A 204 -11.05 -23.21 25.03
C LYS A 204 -11.33 -21.72 24.88
N VAL A 205 -10.84 -21.09 23.82
CA VAL A 205 -11.04 -19.66 23.53
C VAL A 205 -12.45 -19.37 23.02
N SER A 206 -13.07 -20.26 22.24
CA SER A 206 -14.42 -20.08 21.70
C SER A 206 -15.51 -20.14 22.77
N GLN A 207 -15.24 -20.72 23.94
CA GLN A 207 -16.18 -20.74 25.04
C GLN A 207 -16.56 -19.32 25.49
N PRO A 208 -17.85 -19.05 25.75
CA PRO A 208 -18.31 -17.75 26.18
C PRO A 208 -17.77 -17.38 27.57
N GLY A 209 -17.45 -16.10 27.77
CA GLY A 209 -16.96 -15.57 29.03
C GLY A 209 -15.46 -15.32 29.05
N GLN A 210 -14.91 -15.11 30.25
CA GLN A 210 -13.50 -14.80 30.42
C GLN A 210 -12.62 -16.01 30.12
N ILE A 211 -11.60 -15.82 29.28
CA ILE A 211 -10.64 -16.88 28.94
C ILE A 211 -9.76 -17.17 30.18
N PRO A 212 -9.61 -18.43 30.59
CA PRO A 212 -8.85 -18.77 31.79
C PRO A 212 -7.36 -18.34 31.69
N PRO A 213 -6.73 -17.84 32.77
CA PRO A 213 -5.33 -17.40 32.76
C PRO A 213 -4.35 -18.46 32.26
N GLU A 214 -4.58 -19.73 32.58
CA GLU A 214 -3.76 -20.86 32.11
C GLU A 214 -3.80 -21.02 30.59
N VAL A 215 -4.92 -20.70 29.95
CA VAL A 215 -5.07 -20.74 28.48
C VAL A 215 -4.31 -19.57 27.87
N LEU A 216 -4.41 -18.39 28.46
CA LEU A 216 -3.64 -17.21 28.03
C LEU A 216 -2.13 -17.46 28.08
N THR A 217 -1.63 -18.08 29.15
CA THR A 217 -0.21 -18.45 29.28
C THR A 217 0.22 -19.50 28.25
N GLN A 218 -0.62 -20.49 27.96
CA GLN A 218 -0.30 -21.48 26.91
C GLN A 218 -0.23 -20.83 25.53
N ILE A 219 -1.19 -19.96 25.21
CA ILE A 219 -1.24 -19.25 23.93
C ILE A 219 -0.01 -18.36 23.74
N ASP A 220 0.34 -17.60 24.78
CA ASP A 220 1.56 -16.77 24.84
C ASP A 220 2.82 -17.59 24.50
N GLN A 221 3.01 -18.72 25.19
CA GLN A 221 4.15 -19.62 24.97
C GLN A 221 4.21 -20.20 23.54
N VAL A 222 3.07 -20.41 22.87
CA VAL A 222 3.07 -20.88 21.48
C VAL A 222 3.49 -19.75 20.54
N PHE A 223 2.92 -18.56 20.69
CA PHE A 223 3.20 -17.48 19.74
C PHE A 223 4.62 -16.94 19.83
N ASP A 224 5.25 -16.97 21.00
CA ASP A 224 6.68 -16.68 21.18
C ASP A 224 7.56 -17.57 20.28
N GLN A 225 7.18 -18.84 20.09
CA GLN A 225 7.92 -19.82 19.27
C GLN A 225 7.71 -19.63 17.76
N THR A 226 6.77 -18.77 17.35
CA THR A 226 6.38 -18.57 15.95
C THR A 226 6.80 -17.22 15.36
N SER A 227 7.58 -16.45 16.12
CA SER A 227 8.06 -15.13 15.71
C SER A 227 9.10 -15.21 14.60
N LEU A 228 9.03 -14.26 13.66
CA LEU A 228 10.04 -14.06 12.61
C LEU A 228 11.24 -13.30 13.16
N THR A 229 12.42 -13.66 12.66
CA THR A 229 13.65 -12.89 12.84
C THR A 229 13.63 -11.59 12.04
N ASP A 230 14.47 -10.61 12.39
CA ASP A 230 14.56 -9.34 11.66
C ASP A 230 14.95 -9.52 10.19
N ALA A 231 15.77 -10.53 9.88
CA ALA A 231 16.13 -10.87 8.51
C ALA A 231 14.94 -11.41 7.71
N GLU A 232 14.10 -12.24 8.34
CA GLU A 232 12.88 -12.77 7.70
C GLU A 232 11.82 -11.68 7.53
N LYS A 233 11.68 -10.77 8.50
CA LYS A 233 10.83 -9.58 8.38
C LYS A 233 11.27 -8.68 7.21
N ALA A 234 12.58 -8.42 7.10
CA ALA A 234 13.13 -7.63 6.00
C ALA A 234 12.94 -8.32 4.64
N ALA A 235 13.10 -9.64 4.58
CA ALA A 235 12.82 -10.43 3.38
C ALA A 235 11.34 -10.32 2.99
N LEU A 236 10.42 -10.47 3.94
CA LEU A 236 8.98 -10.32 3.68
C LEU A 236 8.62 -8.92 3.18
N ALA A 237 9.22 -7.88 3.76
CA ALA A 237 9.06 -6.49 3.32
C ALA A 237 9.63 -6.21 1.93
N ALA A 238 10.63 -6.99 1.49
CA ALA A 238 11.15 -6.95 0.12
C ALA A 238 10.27 -7.73 -0.88
N GLY A 239 9.24 -8.44 -0.42
CA GLY A 239 8.42 -9.34 -1.23
C GLY A 239 9.02 -10.73 -1.42
N ASP A 240 10.11 -11.06 -0.72
CA ASP A 240 10.76 -12.36 -0.79
C ASP A 240 10.00 -13.43 -0.02
N THR A 241 10.22 -14.69 -0.41
CA THR A 241 9.64 -15.84 0.27
C THR A 241 10.32 -16.11 1.62
N VAL A 242 9.53 -16.19 2.68
CA VAL A 242 9.97 -16.58 4.03
C VAL A 242 9.58 -18.01 4.33
N VAL A 243 10.50 -18.78 4.91
CA VAL A 243 10.29 -20.19 5.24
C VAL A 243 10.16 -20.38 6.75
N VAL A 244 9.05 -20.95 7.18
CA VAL A 244 8.77 -21.28 8.60
C VAL A 244 8.50 -22.77 8.77
N PRO A 245 8.50 -23.32 9.99
CA PRO A 245 8.01 -24.68 10.23
C PRO A 245 6.55 -24.80 9.79
N ALA A 246 6.19 -25.86 9.06
CA ALA A 246 4.79 -26.07 8.64
C ALA A 246 3.82 -26.15 9.82
N SER A 247 4.30 -26.63 10.97
CA SER A 247 3.50 -26.76 12.18
C SER A 247 3.06 -25.42 12.77
N THR A 248 3.79 -24.33 12.47
CA THR A 248 3.39 -22.95 12.80
C THR A 248 2.12 -22.55 12.06
N LEU A 249 2.07 -22.78 10.74
CA LEU A 249 0.88 -22.45 9.93
C LEU A 249 -0.31 -23.36 10.28
N GLU A 250 -0.04 -24.65 10.47
CA GLU A 250 -1.06 -25.63 10.86
C GLU A 250 -1.66 -25.33 12.24
N PHE A 251 -0.83 -24.90 13.22
CA PHE A 251 -1.29 -24.44 14.52
C PHE A 251 -2.23 -23.24 14.37
N THR A 252 -1.79 -22.16 13.71
CA THR A 252 -2.59 -20.93 13.60
C THR A 252 -3.90 -21.18 12.87
N GLN A 253 -3.88 -21.95 11.79
CA GLN A 253 -5.09 -22.29 11.05
C GLN A 253 -6.11 -23.04 11.93
N LYS A 254 -5.68 -24.08 12.64
CA LYS A 254 -6.57 -24.84 13.54
C LYS A 254 -7.03 -24.05 14.75
N PHE A 255 -6.16 -23.18 15.28
CA PHE A 255 -6.53 -22.27 16.34
C PHE A 255 -7.64 -21.32 15.91
N LEU A 256 -7.51 -20.67 14.75
CA LEU A 256 -8.54 -19.76 14.23
C LEU A 256 -9.84 -20.50 13.90
N GLU A 257 -9.75 -21.68 13.27
CA GLU A 257 -10.92 -22.51 12.92
C GLU A 257 -11.74 -22.88 14.17
N SER A 258 -11.09 -23.23 15.27
CA SER A 258 -11.78 -23.62 16.51
C SER A 258 -12.16 -22.45 17.41
N ALA A 259 -11.42 -21.33 17.38
CA ALA A 259 -11.71 -20.15 18.18
C ALA A 259 -12.86 -19.31 17.60
N GLY A 260 -12.95 -19.23 16.27
CA GLY A 260 -13.87 -18.35 15.55
C GLY A 260 -13.54 -16.86 15.69
N PRO A 261 -14.11 -15.98 14.84
CA PRO A 261 -13.82 -14.55 14.85
C PRO A 261 -14.06 -13.86 16.21
N ASP A 262 -15.17 -14.17 16.87
CA ASP A 262 -15.50 -13.61 18.19
C ASP A 262 -14.53 -14.07 19.29
N GLY A 263 -14.15 -15.36 19.29
CA GLY A 263 -13.16 -15.89 20.23
C GLY A 263 -11.79 -15.24 20.06
N PHE A 264 -11.34 -15.07 18.80
CA PHE A 264 -10.10 -14.38 18.48
C PHE A 264 -10.11 -12.92 18.94
N ALA A 265 -11.16 -12.17 18.62
CA ALA A 265 -11.31 -10.78 19.05
C ALA A 265 -11.32 -10.64 20.57
N ARG A 266 -12.11 -11.47 21.27
CA ARG A 266 -12.18 -11.49 22.73
C ARG A 266 -10.82 -11.82 23.37
N LEU A 267 -10.07 -12.74 22.79
CA LEU A 267 -8.72 -13.06 23.23
C LEU A 267 -7.79 -11.85 23.13
N SER A 268 -7.79 -11.18 21.97
CA SER A 268 -6.98 -9.98 21.75
C SER A 268 -7.33 -8.86 22.74
N GLU A 269 -8.62 -8.61 22.97
CA GLU A 269 -9.11 -7.63 23.95
C GLU A 269 -8.68 -7.97 25.38
N GLN A 270 -8.84 -9.24 25.79
CA GLN A 270 -8.47 -9.68 27.14
C GLN A 270 -6.95 -9.68 27.36
N LEU A 271 -6.14 -9.94 26.33
CA LEU A 271 -4.70 -9.79 26.39
C LEU A 271 -4.32 -8.31 26.50
N SER A 272 -4.83 -7.46 25.62
CA SER A 272 -4.56 -6.00 25.63
C SER A 272 -4.93 -5.33 26.95
N ALA A 273 -5.99 -5.80 27.62
CA ALA A 273 -6.42 -5.31 28.92
C ALA A 273 -5.42 -5.58 30.07
N GLN A 274 -4.40 -6.43 29.88
CA GLN A 274 -3.39 -6.75 30.89
C GLN A 274 -2.22 -5.73 30.94
N GLY A 275 -2.29 -4.66 30.14
CA GLY A 275 -1.24 -3.63 30.07
C GLY A 275 -0.19 -3.93 28.99
N PRO A 276 0.98 -3.29 29.03
CA PRO A 276 1.96 -3.34 27.94
C PRO A 276 2.45 -4.74 27.58
N GLU A 277 2.69 -5.60 28.59
CA GLU A 277 3.04 -7.01 28.36
C GLU A 277 1.91 -7.77 27.66
N GLY A 278 0.66 -7.47 28.01
CA GLY A 278 -0.52 -8.06 27.37
C GLY A 278 -0.73 -7.59 25.94
N GLN A 279 -0.43 -6.32 25.64
CA GLN A 279 -0.47 -5.77 24.29
C GLN A 279 0.54 -6.46 23.37
N ALA A 280 1.77 -6.74 23.85
CA ALA A 280 2.76 -7.48 23.08
C ALA A 280 2.27 -8.90 22.70
N LYS A 281 1.46 -9.53 23.56
CA LYS A 281 0.85 -10.85 23.30
C LYS A 281 -0.28 -10.78 22.29
N ALA A 282 -1.13 -9.75 22.39
CA ALA A 282 -2.17 -9.49 21.40
C ALA A 282 -1.55 -9.19 20.01
N GLN A 283 -0.44 -8.45 19.98
CA GLN A 283 0.36 -8.23 18.79
C GLN A 283 0.92 -9.54 18.21
N ALA A 284 1.46 -10.44 19.04
CA ALA A 284 1.96 -11.74 18.57
C ALA A 284 0.83 -12.61 17.96
N LEU A 285 -0.37 -12.57 18.55
CA LEU A 285 -1.56 -13.19 17.99
C LEU A 285 -1.92 -12.60 16.62
N ALA A 286 -1.93 -11.28 16.47
CA ALA A 286 -2.20 -10.60 15.20
C ALA A 286 -1.14 -10.93 14.13
N ASN A 287 0.14 -10.93 14.50
CA ASN A 287 1.26 -11.33 13.64
C ASN A 287 1.08 -12.73 13.05
N SER A 288 0.51 -13.67 13.84
CA SER A 288 0.26 -15.03 13.37
C SER A 288 -0.75 -15.10 12.22
N VAL A 289 -1.75 -14.21 12.21
CA VAL A 289 -2.74 -14.10 11.14
C VAL A 289 -2.11 -13.49 9.88
N MET A 290 -1.27 -12.47 10.04
CA MET A 290 -0.52 -11.89 8.92
C MET A 290 0.40 -12.93 8.27
N LEU A 291 1.09 -13.75 9.10
CA LEU A 291 1.94 -14.83 8.63
C LEU A 291 1.14 -15.92 7.88
N LEU A 292 0.00 -16.35 8.42
CA LEU A 292 -0.84 -17.39 7.81
C LEU A 292 -1.42 -16.94 6.48
N SER A 293 -1.87 -15.70 6.40
CA SER A 293 -2.54 -15.11 5.24
C SER A 293 -1.60 -14.67 4.12
N ASN A 294 -0.28 -14.68 4.35
CA ASN A 294 0.69 -14.22 3.37
C ASN A 294 1.19 -15.36 2.45
N GLU A 295 0.95 -15.20 1.15
CA GLU A 295 1.35 -16.17 0.12
C GLU A 295 2.87 -16.30 -0.06
N ASN A 296 3.66 -15.33 0.37
CA ASN A 296 5.12 -15.38 0.40
C ASN A 296 5.65 -16.16 1.61
N VAL A 297 4.79 -16.61 2.54
CA VAL A 297 5.20 -17.50 3.63
C VAL A 297 5.01 -18.95 3.21
N LYS A 298 6.05 -19.77 3.39
CA LYS A 298 6.03 -21.21 3.12
C LYS A 298 6.38 -22.00 4.38
N GLY A 299 5.46 -22.85 4.82
CA GLY A 299 5.69 -23.85 5.85
C GLY A 299 6.45 -25.04 5.30
N VAL A 300 7.53 -25.49 5.94
CA VAL A 300 8.27 -26.72 5.57
C VAL A 300 8.06 -27.81 6.62
N LYS A 301 7.66 -29.00 6.16
CA LYS A 301 7.52 -30.21 7.00
C LYS A 301 8.88 -30.91 7.17
N ALA A 302 8.97 -31.80 8.17
CA ALA A 302 10.18 -32.60 8.39
C ALA A 302 10.55 -33.52 7.21
N ASP A 303 9.59 -33.83 6.33
CA ASP A 303 9.81 -34.59 5.09
C ASP A 303 10.19 -33.71 3.88
N GLY A 304 10.36 -32.39 4.09
CA GLY A 304 10.68 -31.41 3.06
C GLY A 304 9.49 -30.93 2.23
N LYS A 305 8.27 -31.44 2.46
CA LYS A 305 7.08 -30.93 1.77
C LYS A 305 6.72 -29.53 2.26
N GLN A 306 6.25 -28.71 1.33
CA GLN A 306 5.83 -27.34 1.61
C GLN A 306 4.32 -27.24 1.77
N VAL A 307 3.91 -26.41 2.73
CA VAL A 307 2.55 -25.89 2.92
C VAL A 307 2.62 -24.40 2.61
N ALA A 308 1.83 -23.91 1.67
CA ALA A 308 1.80 -22.50 1.37
C ALA A 308 0.94 -21.76 2.40
N GLY A 309 1.41 -20.60 2.88
CA GLY A 309 0.55 -19.56 3.42
C GLY A 309 -0.30 -18.94 2.30
N GLY A 310 -1.18 -18.03 2.68
CA GLY A 310 -2.06 -17.29 1.78
C GLY A 310 -3.44 -17.09 2.36
N TYR A 311 -4.18 -16.15 1.79
CA TYR A 311 -5.55 -15.80 2.21
C TYR A 311 -6.48 -17.03 2.31
N GLU A 312 -6.34 -17.99 1.39
CA GLU A 312 -7.09 -19.26 1.37
C GLU A 312 -6.78 -20.20 2.55
N GLN A 313 -5.78 -19.90 3.37
CA GLN A 313 -5.50 -20.64 4.60
C GLN A 313 -6.29 -20.12 5.80
N LEU A 314 -6.83 -18.90 5.75
CA LEU A 314 -7.75 -18.41 6.77
C LEU A 314 -9.02 -19.26 6.78
N PRO A 315 -9.62 -19.59 7.94
CA PRO A 315 -10.88 -20.32 7.96
C PRO A 315 -12.00 -19.55 7.22
N GLN A 316 -12.97 -20.28 6.66
CA GLN A 316 -14.02 -19.70 5.80
C GLN A 316 -14.76 -18.55 6.49
N GLU A 317 -15.06 -18.65 7.79
CA GLU A 317 -15.76 -17.60 8.53
C GLU A 317 -15.00 -16.26 8.56
N TYR A 318 -13.66 -16.29 8.60
CA TYR A 318 -12.85 -15.08 8.54
C TYR A 318 -12.87 -14.50 7.13
N ARG A 319 -12.79 -15.35 6.10
CA ARG A 319 -12.89 -14.89 4.72
C ARG A 319 -14.25 -14.29 4.41
N ASP A 320 -15.33 -14.93 4.85
CA ASP A 320 -16.68 -14.43 4.72
C ASP A 320 -16.85 -13.09 5.45
N MET A 321 -16.26 -12.93 6.64
CA MET A 321 -16.28 -11.67 7.38
C MET A 321 -15.48 -10.56 6.67
N ILE A 322 -14.33 -10.87 6.08
CA ILE A 322 -13.47 -9.87 5.43
C ILE A 322 -14.01 -9.47 4.05
N SER A 323 -14.54 -10.44 3.29
CA SER A 323 -14.88 -10.25 1.88
C SER A 323 -16.36 -10.06 1.58
N SER A 324 -17.26 -10.24 2.54
CA SER A 324 -18.70 -10.00 2.29
C SER A 324 -18.99 -8.51 2.27
N ARG A 325 -19.38 -8.01 1.09
CA ARG A 325 -19.84 -6.63 0.88
C ARG A 325 -21.26 -6.67 0.33
N VAL A 326 -22.22 -6.26 1.15
CA VAL A 326 -23.64 -6.38 0.80
C VAL A 326 -24.04 -5.27 -0.19
N ILE A 327 -24.41 -5.67 -1.41
CA ILE A 327 -24.81 -4.78 -2.53
C ILE A 327 -26.03 -3.95 -2.15
N GLU A 328 -27.04 -4.60 -1.57
CA GLU A 328 -28.30 -4.01 -1.14
C GLU A 328 -28.75 -4.63 0.19
N HIS A 329 -29.16 -3.80 1.15
CA HIS A 329 -29.68 -4.32 2.41
C HIS A 329 -31.02 -5.07 2.18
N PRO A 330 -31.17 -6.32 2.67
CA PRO A 330 -32.44 -7.05 2.62
C PRO A 330 -33.52 -6.32 3.44
N GLY A 331 -34.36 -5.53 2.77
CA GLY A 331 -35.36 -4.67 3.41
C GLY A 331 -35.19 -3.17 3.14
N ALA A 332 -34.22 -2.77 2.32
CA ALA A 332 -34.18 -1.42 1.74
C ALA A 332 -35.53 -1.12 1.06
N ARG A 333 -36.00 0.13 1.17
CA ARG A 333 -37.27 0.50 0.54
C ARG A 333 -37.13 0.35 -0.98
N PRO A 334 -38.15 -0.15 -1.68
CA PRO A 334 -38.10 -0.37 -3.13
C PRO A 334 -37.89 0.90 -3.98
N ASP A 335 -37.91 2.09 -3.37
CA ASP A 335 -37.67 3.40 -4.00
C ASP A 335 -36.25 3.96 -3.81
N SER A 336 -35.38 3.32 -3.02
CA SER A 336 -33.94 3.66 -2.92
C SER A 336 -33.08 2.41 -3.12
N PRO A 337 -32.81 1.98 -4.37
CA PRO A 337 -31.72 1.07 -4.65
C PRO A 337 -30.41 1.85 -4.55
N GLY A 338 -29.93 2.06 -3.32
CA GLY A 338 -28.57 2.54 -3.09
C GLY A 338 -27.62 1.38 -3.35
N TYR A 339 -27.19 1.24 -4.61
CA TYR A 339 -26.13 0.30 -4.98
C TYR A 339 -24.83 0.81 -4.35
N LEU A 340 -24.29 0.10 -3.37
CA LEU A 340 -22.97 0.44 -2.84
C LEU A 340 -21.89 -0.03 -3.81
N PRO A 341 -20.90 0.82 -4.15
CA PRO A 341 -19.74 0.44 -4.95
C PRO A 341 -19.04 -0.80 -4.38
N ASP A 342 -18.53 -1.66 -5.27
CA ASP A 342 -17.75 -2.86 -4.93
C ASP A 342 -18.49 -3.93 -4.06
N GLY A 343 -19.82 -3.86 -3.96
CA GLY A 343 -20.65 -4.90 -3.36
C GLY A 343 -20.64 -6.21 -4.15
N ASN A 344 -20.60 -7.35 -3.45
CA ASN A 344 -20.48 -8.68 -4.07
C ASN A 344 -21.51 -9.74 -3.59
N THR A 345 -22.32 -9.42 -2.58
CA THR A 345 -23.34 -10.34 -2.03
C THR A 345 -24.65 -9.63 -1.72
N ASN A 346 -25.76 -10.37 -1.65
CA ASN A 346 -27.07 -9.85 -1.24
C ASN A 346 -27.41 -10.21 0.21
N THR A 347 -26.52 -10.90 0.91
CA THR A 347 -26.78 -11.39 2.27
C THR A 347 -25.53 -11.29 3.13
N TYR A 348 -25.74 -10.90 4.38
CA TYR A 348 -24.72 -10.97 5.41
C TYR A 348 -24.44 -12.43 5.79
N PRO A 349 -23.18 -12.78 6.15
CA PRO A 349 -22.86 -14.04 6.82
C PRO A 349 -23.73 -14.19 8.08
N ASP A 350 -24.50 -15.28 8.15
CA ASP A 350 -25.43 -15.56 9.26
C ASP A 350 -25.22 -16.99 9.80
N PRO A 351 -24.05 -17.28 10.40
CA PRO A 351 -23.75 -18.61 10.92
C PRO A 351 -24.71 -19.01 12.06
N ASP A 352 -25.26 -18.03 12.79
CA ASP A 352 -26.13 -18.20 13.95
C ASP A 352 -27.64 -18.23 13.59
N GLY A 353 -27.99 -17.98 12.32
CA GLY A 353 -29.39 -17.97 11.85
C GLY A 353 -30.24 -16.86 12.49
N LEU A 354 -29.65 -15.70 12.78
CA LEU A 354 -30.27 -14.55 13.43
C LEU A 354 -31.23 -13.78 12.51
N GLY A 355 -31.14 -14.00 11.20
CA GLY A 355 -31.82 -13.24 10.17
C GLY A 355 -31.02 -11.99 9.75
N GLN A 356 -31.18 -11.60 8.49
CA GLN A 356 -30.30 -10.64 7.79
C GLN A 356 -30.10 -9.29 8.50
N TYR A 357 -31.11 -8.75 9.15
CA TYR A 357 -30.99 -7.50 9.90
C TYR A 357 -30.03 -7.59 11.09
N ARG A 358 -30.12 -8.68 11.87
CA ARG A 358 -29.25 -8.91 13.03
C ARG A 358 -27.86 -9.40 12.60
N ALA A 359 -27.82 -10.22 11.56
CA ALA A 359 -26.57 -10.66 10.94
C ALA A 359 -25.74 -9.47 10.44
N GLY A 360 -26.37 -8.43 9.88
CA GLY A 360 -25.67 -7.22 9.46
C GLY A 360 -24.98 -6.47 10.60
N ALA A 361 -25.69 -6.27 11.72
CA ALA A 361 -25.07 -5.62 12.88
C ALA A 361 -23.93 -6.46 13.48
N GLN A 362 -24.16 -7.75 13.66
CA GLN A 362 -23.13 -8.67 14.17
C GLN A 362 -21.92 -8.74 13.24
N HIS A 363 -22.13 -8.71 11.92
CA HIS A 363 -21.06 -8.72 10.92
C HIS A 363 -20.13 -7.51 11.08
N TYR A 364 -20.66 -6.30 11.12
CA TYR A 364 -19.82 -5.09 11.26
C TYR A 364 -19.19 -4.97 12.65
N GLU A 365 -19.88 -5.38 13.72
CA GLU A 365 -19.28 -5.44 15.06
C GLU A 365 -18.11 -6.43 15.11
N ASN A 366 -18.28 -7.62 14.53
CA ASN A 366 -17.22 -8.63 14.46
C ASN A 366 -16.05 -8.15 13.58
N LEU A 367 -16.35 -7.53 12.44
CA LEU A 367 -15.34 -6.97 11.56
C LEU A 367 -14.52 -5.91 12.28
N ALA A 368 -15.17 -4.95 12.95
CA ALA A 368 -14.50 -3.89 13.70
C ALA A 368 -13.58 -4.43 14.79
N ARG A 369 -14.07 -5.40 15.58
CA ARG A 369 -13.27 -6.03 16.63
C ARG A 369 -12.12 -6.86 16.06
N PHE A 370 -12.34 -7.56 14.95
CA PHE A 370 -11.30 -8.32 14.27
C PHE A 370 -10.21 -7.42 13.66
N THR A 371 -10.59 -6.36 12.94
CA THR A 371 -9.63 -5.42 12.35
C THR A 371 -8.90 -4.62 13.42
N GLY A 372 -9.57 -4.27 14.53
CA GLY A 372 -8.93 -3.67 15.69
C GLY A 372 -7.95 -4.62 16.40
N ALA A 373 -8.21 -5.93 16.40
CA ALA A 373 -7.25 -6.92 16.88
C ALA A 373 -6.09 -7.10 15.91
N LEU A 374 -6.34 -7.09 14.60
CA LEU A 374 -5.29 -7.21 13.58
C LEU A 374 -4.38 -5.99 13.50
N SER A 375 -4.88 -4.79 13.74
CA SER A 375 -4.07 -3.56 13.66
C SER A 375 -2.97 -3.51 14.72
N LEU A 376 -3.09 -4.31 15.79
CA LEU A 376 -2.03 -4.53 16.78
C LEU A 376 -0.80 -5.26 16.22
N ALA A 377 -0.88 -5.89 15.04
CA ALA A 377 0.26 -6.54 14.42
C ALA A 377 1.42 -5.56 14.25
N ASP A 378 2.64 -6.06 14.41
CA ASP A 378 3.88 -5.34 14.09
C ASP A 378 3.87 -4.95 12.61
N ASP A 379 4.19 -3.70 12.29
CA ASP A 379 4.25 -3.18 10.92
C ASP A 379 5.19 -3.97 10.00
N SER A 380 6.17 -4.68 10.55
CA SER A 380 7.09 -5.53 9.81
C SER A 380 6.48 -6.89 9.40
N TYR A 381 5.31 -7.26 9.91
CA TYR A 381 4.56 -8.44 9.47
C TYR A 381 3.62 -8.04 8.34
N ILE A 382 4.17 -7.99 7.14
CA ILE A 382 3.44 -7.57 5.93
C ILE A 382 2.33 -8.59 5.63
N PRO A 383 1.07 -8.16 5.46
CA PRO A 383 0.00 -9.04 5.02
C PRO A 383 0.20 -9.50 3.57
N GLY A 384 -0.38 -10.65 3.23
CA GLY A 384 -0.41 -11.13 1.85
C GLY A 384 -1.13 -10.19 0.90
N THR A 385 -0.84 -10.28 -0.40
CA THR A 385 -1.45 -9.43 -1.43
C THR A 385 -2.98 -9.55 -1.39
N LYS A 386 -3.51 -10.78 -1.37
CA LYS A 386 -4.95 -11.03 -1.38
C LYS A 386 -5.66 -10.58 -0.10
N LEU A 387 -5.04 -10.77 1.08
CA LEU A 387 -5.62 -10.24 2.31
C LEU A 387 -5.71 -8.71 2.23
N SER A 388 -4.63 -8.06 1.81
CA SER A 388 -4.53 -6.61 1.75
C SER A 388 -5.51 -6.01 0.73
N THR A 389 -5.66 -6.62 -0.45
CA THR A 389 -6.64 -6.15 -1.45
C THR A 389 -8.07 -6.33 -0.95
N GLU A 390 -8.42 -7.44 -0.28
CA GLU A 390 -9.76 -7.59 0.31
C GLU A 390 -10.01 -6.59 1.44
N LEU A 391 -8.99 -6.28 2.25
CA LEU A 391 -9.10 -5.24 3.27
C LEU A 391 -9.26 -3.84 2.65
N TYR A 392 -8.57 -3.51 1.57
CA TYR A 392 -8.81 -2.27 0.82
C TYR A 392 -10.22 -2.19 0.25
N ARG A 393 -10.68 -3.28 -0.40
CA ARG A 393 -12.05 -3.39 -0.93
C ARG A 393 -13.09 -3.21 0.16
N GLN A 394 -12.89 -3.85 1.31
CA GLN A 394 -13.75 -3.67 2.47
C GLN A 394 -13.69 -2.24 3.02
N GLY A 395 -12.51 -1.64 3.11
CA GLY A 395 -12.32 -0.25 3.54
C GLY A 395 -13.05 0.74 2.64
N GLY A 396 -12.95 0.59 1.32
CA GLY A 396 -13.65 1.46 0.35
C GLY A 396 -15.17 1.32 0.43
N PHE A 397 -15.67 0.10 0.58
CA PHE A 397 -17.08 -0.17 0.81
C PHE A 397 -17.58 0.49 2.11
N LEU A 398 -16.85 0.33 3.21
CA LEU A 398 -17.17 0.95 4.50
C LEU A 398 -17.07 2.48 4.46
N ALA A 399 -16.09 3.03 3.74
CA ALA A 399 -15.95 4.47 3.54
C ALA A 399 -17.18 5.06 2.87
N THR A 400 -17.69 4.40 1.83
CA THR A 400 -18.96 4.78 1.19
C THR A 400 -20.12 4.74 2.20
N MET A 401 -20.22 3.67 3.00
CA MET A 401 -21.29 3.55 4.00
C MET A 401 -21.28 4.66 5.06
N VAL A 402 -20.09 5.18 5.39
CA VAL A 402 -19.93 6.28 6.33
C VAL A 402 -20.25 7.61 5.66
N ASN A 403 -19.66 7.89 4.49
CA ASN A 403 -19.85 9.14 3.75
C ASN A 403 -21.33 9.37 3.37
N ASP A 404 -22.01 8.33 2.89
CA ASP A 404 -23.40 8.41 2.45
C ASP A 404 -24.39 8.24 3.61
N ASN A 405 -23.91 8.04 4.84
CA ASN A 405 -24.73 7.67 6.01
C ASN A 405 -25.63 6.43 5.77
N ALA A 406 -25.27 5.56 4.82
CA ALA A 406 -26.08 4.41 4.39
C ALA A 406 -26.42 3.48 5.57
N HIS A 407 -25.52 3.34 6.55
CA HIS A 407 -25.77 2.55 7.76
C HIS A 407 -26.99 3.04 8.56
N GLN A 408 -27.23 4.36 8.63
CA GLN A 408 -28.40 4.93 9.30
C GLN A 408 -29.66 4.76 8.45
N GLU A 409 -29.56 4.97 7.14
CA GLU A 409 -30.68 4.80 6.21
C GLU A 409 -31.20 3.35 6.20
N TRP A 410 -30.27 2.39 6.30
CA TRP A 410 -30.57 0.97 6.37
C TRP A 410 -31.01 0.52 7.78
N GLY A 411 -30.98 1.44 8.75
CA GLY A 411 -31.40 1.20 10.12
C GLY A 411 -30.52 0.17 10.85
N LEU A 412 -29.27 -0.03 10.41
CA LEU A 412 -28.35 -0.94 11.06
C LEU A 412 -28.00 -0.41 12.45
N PRO A 413 -28.09 -1.21 13.52
CA PRO A 413 -27.78 -0.77 14.87
C PRO A 413 -26.26 -0.77 15.14
N VAL A 414 -25.49 -0.19 14.22
CA VAL A 414 -24.03 -0.02 14.31
C VAL A 414 -23.75 1.47 14.31
N ASP A 415 -22.93 1.95 15.25
CA ASP A 415 -22.57 3.36 15.28
C ASP A 415 -21.55 3.71 14.20
N GLY A 416 -21.63 4.95 13.68
CA GLY A 416 -20.74 5.41 12.62
C GLY A 416 -19.27 5.45 13.05
N ALA A 417 -18.98 5.63 14.35
CA ALA A 417 -17.62 5.62 14.88
C ALA A 417 -16.95 4.25 14.74
N THR A 418 -17.70 3.17 14.97
CA THR A 418 -17.24 1.78 14.82
C THR A 418 -16.91 1.47 13.36
N LEU A 419 -17.74 1.95 12.43
CA LEU A 419 -17.47 1.82 11.00
C LEU A 419 -16.23 2.65 10.59
N GLN A 420 -16.10 3.88 11.08
CA GLN A 420 -14.92 4.72 10.86
C GLN A 420 -13.62 4.04 11.34
N HIS A 421 -13.60 3.51 12.57
CA HIS A 421 -12.44 2.77 13.06
C HIS A 421 -12.16 1.52 12.20
N SER A 422 -13.19 0.92 11.60
CA SER A 422 -13.02 -0.22 10.70
C SER A 422 -12.40 0.22 9.36
N VAL A 423 -12.82 1.36 8.80
CA VAL A 423 -12.18 1.98 7.62
C VAL A 423 -10.70 2.24 7.90
N GLU A 424 -10.39 2.88 9.03
CA GLU A 424 -9.01 3.20 9.42
C GLU A 424 -8.14 1.97 9.60
N ASN A 425 -8.62 0.96 10.35
CA ASN A 425 -7.85 -0.26 10.59
C ASN A 425 -7.66 -1.08 9.32
N THR A 426 -8.70 -1.24 8.49
CA THR A 426 -8.60 -2.03 7.25
C THR A 426 -7.58 -1.42 6.30
N VAL A 427 -7.60 -0.10 6.11
CA VAL A 427 -6.65 0.62 5.25
C VAL A 427 -5.24 0.61 5.84
N ASP A 428 -5.06 0.85 7.16
CA ASP A 428 -3.73 0.81 7.78
C ASP A 428 -3.06 -0.55 7.63
N ILE A 429 -3.80 -1.63 7.88
CA ILE A 429 -3.29 -2.99 7.73
C ILE A 429 -2.94 -3.26 6.27
N ALA A 430 -3.86 -2.97 5.35
CA ALA A 430 -3.68 -3.24 3.93
C ALA A 430 -2.48 -2.48 3.33
N ALA A 431 -2.29 -1.22 3.73
CA ALA A 431 -1.22 -0.35 3.24
C ALA A 431 0.20 -0.78 3.61
N ARG A 432 0.35 -1.77 4.50
CA ARG A 432 1.65 -2.39 4.78
C ARG A 432 2.16 -3.18 3.56
N SER A 433 1.27 -3.70 2.70
CA SER A 433 1.63 -4.48 1.51
C SER A 433 1.75 -3.61 0.26
N LYS A 434 2.98 -3.21 -0.08
CA LYS A 434 3.28 -2.42 -1.29
C LYS A 434 2.85 -3.13 -2.58
N ASP A 435 2.96 -4.46 -2.62
CA ASP A 435 2.53 -5.27 -3.77
C ASP A 435 1.01 -5.18 -3.95
N ALA A 436 0.24 -5.27 -2.85
CA ALA A 436 -1.21 -5.09 -2.87
C ALA A 436 -1.61 -3.70 -3.35
N THR A 437 -1.00 -2.66 -2.79
CA THR A 437 -1.27 -1.28 -3.21
C THR A 437 -0.96 -1.06 -4.69
N THR A 438 0.14 -1.65 -5.18
CA THR A 438 0.53 -1.56 -6.59
C THR A 438 -0.53 -2.20 -7.48
N VAL A 439 -0.92 -3.45 -7.23
CA VAL A 439 -1.94 -4.12 -8.05
C VAL A 439 -3.32 -3.48 -7.94
N LEU A 440 -3.64 -2.88 -6.79
CA LEU A 440 -4.87 -2.13 -6.58
C LEU A 440 -4.90 -0.89 -7.51
N PHE A 441 -3.85 -0.08 -7.51
CA PHE A 441 -3.77 1.12 -8.35
C PHE A 441 -3.68 0.79 -9.85
N THR A 442 -2.91 -0.22 -10.23
CA THR A 442 -2.77 -0.57 -11.66
C THR A 442 -3.98 -1.35 -12.18
N GLY A 443 -4.65 -2.14 -11.33
CA GLY A 443 -5.69 -3.08 -11.76
C GLY A 443 -5.15 -4.28 -12.55
N GLU A 444 -3.83 -4.44 -12.62
CA GLU A 444 -3.14 -5.49 -13.40
C GLU A 444 -2.89 -6.77 -12.58
N GLY A 445 -3.58 -6.94 -11.45
CA GLY A 445 -3.51 -8.14 -10.62
C GLY A 445 -4.31 -9.32 -11.18
N THR A 446 -3.99 -10.52 -10.70
CA THR A 446 -4.79 -11.73 -11.01
C THR A 446 -6.17 -11.67 -10.37
N PRO A 447 -7.19 -12.39 -10.89
CA PRO A 447 -8.48 -12.54 -10.21
C PRO A 447 -8.34 -13.09 -8.78
N GLU A 448 -7.33 -13.91 -8.54
CA GLU A 448 -7.00 -14.42 -7.20
C GLU A 448 -6.47 -13.33 -6.28
N GLN A 449 -5.78 -12.30 -6.80
CA GLN A 449 -5.28 -11.16 -6.03
C GLN A 449 -6.33 -10.06 -5.86
N LEU A 450 -7.06 -9.68 -6.90
CA LEU A 450 -7.98 -8.53 -6.85
C LEU A 450 -9.45 -8.94 -6.61
N GLY A 451 -9.81 -10.17 -6.95
CA GLY A 451 -11.20 -10.62 -7.09
C GLY A 451 -11.70 -10.42 -8.53
N ALA A 452 -12.59 -11.30 -8.99
CA ALA A 452 -12.99 -11.38 -10.39
C ALA A 452 -13.81 -10.17 -10.90
N ASP A 453 -14.37 -9.40 -9.97
CA ASP A 453 -15.27 -8.26 -10.16
C ASP A 453 -14.64 -6.93 -9.76
N TYR A 454 -13.32 -6.91 -9.54
CA TYR A 454 -12.62 -5.72 -9.08
C TYR A 454 -12.70 -4.58 -10.10
N ASP A 455 -13.14 -3.41 -9.62
CA ASP A 455 -13.07 -2.16 -10.36
C ASP A 455 -12.34 -1.09 -9.53
N ARG A 456 -11.31 -0.50 -10.13
CA ARG A 456 -10.41 0.43 -9.44
C ARG A 456 -11.13 1.68 -8.93
N VAL A 457 -12.06 2.21 -9.71
CA VAL A 457 -12.78 3.45 -9.36
C VAL A 457 -13.69 3.16 -8.16
N SER A 458 -14.50 2.11 -8.26
CA SER A 458 -15.45 1.71 -7.22
C SER A 458 -14.80 1.31 -5.88
N THR A 459 -13.55 0.84 -5.90
CA THR A 459 -12.83 0.46 -4.68
C THR A 459 -12.00 1.61 -4.10
N VAL A 460 -11.19 2.28 -4.92
CA VAL A 460 -10.15 3.19 -4.42
C VAL A 460 -10.67 4.62 -4.25
N VAL A 461 -11.55 5.09 -5.13
CA VAL A 461 -12.06 6.48 -5.04
C VAL A 461 -12.82 6.73 -3.75
N PRO A 462 -13.68 5.82 -3.24
CA PRO A 462 -14.31 6.01 -1.93
C PRO A 462 -13.31 6.21 -0.78
N LEU A 463 -12.13 5.58 -0.85
CA LEU A 463 -11.06 5.80 0.13
C LEU A 463 -10.46 7.20 0.01
N LEU A 464 -10.36 7.76 -1.19
CA LEU A 464 -9.84 9.10 -1.42
C LEU A 464 -10.86 10.20 -1.08
N GLU A 465 -12.15 9.88 -1.17
CA GLU A 465 -13.27 10.75 -0.79
C GLU A 465 -13.53 10.78 0.71
N TYR A 466 -13.17 9.69 1.41
CA TYR A 466 -13.31 9.57 2.85
C TYR A 466 -12.60 10.72 3.58
N ASP A 467 -13.28 11.35 4.55
CA ASP A 467 -12.73 12.44 5.34
C ASP A 467 -11.78 11.86 6.41
N TRP A 468 -10.49 11.81 6.09
CA TRP A 468 -9.46 11.31 6.98
C TRP A 468 -9.05 12.39 7.99
N SER A 469 -9.97 12.76 8.88
CA SER A 469 -9.86 13.88 9.82
C SER A 469 -8.43 14.28 10.23
N ASP A 470 -8.08 15.55 10.03
CA ASP A 470 -6.78 16.16 10.43
C ASP A 470 -6.58 16.28 11.96
N ASP A 471 -7.56 15.84 12.77
CA ASP A 471 -7.65 16.17 14.20
C ASP A 471 -6.77 15.30 15.11
N SER A 472 -6.03 14.35 14.53
CA SER A 472 -5.12 13.47 15.26
C SER A 472 -3.66 13.78 14.92
N THR A 473 -2.78 13.80 15.93
CA THR A 473 -1.33 13.81 15.72
C THR A 473 -0.80 12.52 15.09
N GLN A 474 -1.68 11.59 14.72
CA GLN A 474 -1.37 10.34 14.04
C GLN A 474 -1.61 10.51 12.55
N ARG A 475 -0.70 9.92 11.79
CA ARG A 475 -0.71 9.94 10.33
C ARG A 475 -1.94 9.23 9.78
N SER A 476 -2.57 9.79 8.75
CA SER A 476 -3.71 9.16 8.11
C SER A 476 -3.34 7.81 7.45
N PRO A 477 -4.10 6.72 7.70
CA PRO A 477 -3.87 5.42 7.06
C PRO A 477 -3.79 5.46 5.53
N VAL A 478 -4.54 6.35 4.87
CA VAL A 478 -4.50 6.49 3.41
C VAL A 478 -3.16 7.05 2.91
N ASP A 479 -2.48 7.87 3.70
CA ASP A 479 -1.16 8.39 3.34
C ASP A 479 -0.12 7.26 3.26
N ARG A 480 -0.28 6.22 4.09
CA ARG A 480 0.57 5.03 4.08
C ARG A 480 0.54 4.29 2.74
N MET A 481 -0.58 4.38 2.01
CA MET A 481 -0.72 3.79 0.67
C MET A 481 0.24 4.45 -0.34
N LEU A 482 0.54 5.73 -0.17
CA LEU A 482 1.22 6.56 -1.17
C LEU A 482 2.65 6.91 -0.77
N GLU A 483 2.95 6.92 0.54
CA GLU A 483 4.19 7.50 1.07
C GLU A 483 5.49 6.89 0.56
N TRP A 484 5.47 5.60 0.28
CA TRP A 484 6.65 4.83 -0.04
C TRP A 484 7.03 5.03 -1.51
N ILE A 485 6.10 5.50 -2.34
CA ILE A 485 6.29 5.62 -3.79
C ILE A 485 7.45 6.57 -4.12
N PRO A 486 7.51 7.83 -3.61
CA PRO A 486 8.67 8.69 -3.89
C PRO A 486 9.98 8.10 -3.34
N ALA A 487 9.96 7.57 -2.12
CA ALA A 487 11.15 7.08 -1.42
C ALA A 487 11.78 5.84 -2.07
N ASP A 488 10.97 4.83 -2.40
CA ASP A 488 11.43 3.61 -3.09
C ASP A 488 11.88 3.93 -4.52
N GLY A 489 11.20 4.87 -5.17
CA GLY A 489 11.63 5.36 -6.47
C GLY A 489 13.02 6.01 -6.42
N ASP A 490 13.28 6.89 -5.45
CA ASP A 490 14.54 7.67 -5.37
C ASP A 490 15.74 6.80 -5.04
N ALA A 491 15.51 5.67 -4.37
CA ALA A 491 16.54 4.77 -3.92
C ALA A 491 17.16 3.89 -5.04
N ARG A 492 16.84 4.11 -6.32
CA ARG A 492 17.29 3.25 -7.45
C ARG A 492 18.82 3.20 -7.56
N ASN A 493 19.39 2.06 -7.23
CA ASN A 493 20.79 1.70 -7.38
C ASN A 493 20.89 0.61 -8.47
N PRO A 494 21.39 0.95 -9.68
CA PRO A 494 21.51 0.00 -10.79
C PRO A 494 22.37 -1.24 -10.50
N SER A 495 23.17 -1.22 -9.43
CA SER A 495 24.01 -2.35 -9.03
C SER A 495 23.35 -3.30 -8.03
N ASP A 496 22.17 -2.96 -7.52
CA ASP A 496 21.39 -3.74 -6.56
C ASP A 496 20.03 -4.13 -7.16
N PRO A 497 19.81 -5.41 -7.51
CA PRO A 497 18.55 -5.88 -8.09
C PRO A 497 17.32 -5.60 -7.22
N VAL A 498 17.45 -5.61 -5.90
CA VAL A 498 16.32 -5.35 -4.97
C VAL A 498 15.93 -3.89 -5.03
N SER A 499 16.91 -3.00 -5.05
CA SER A 499 16.69 -1.57 -5.22
C SER A 499 16.03 -1.24 -6.57
N VAL A 500 16.45 -1.91 -7.65
CA VAL A 500 15.79 -1.76 -8.97
C VAL A 500 14.33 -2.23 -8.91
N ALA A 501 14.07 -3.41 -8.36
CA ALA A 501 12.70 -3.94 -8.25
C ALA A 501 11.78 -3.04 -7.40
N ASN A 502 12.28 -2.47 -6.30
CA ASN A 502 11.52 -1.54 -5.48
C ASN A 502 11.18 -0.24 -6.25
N ALA A 503 12.14 0.30 -7.00
CA ALA A 503 11.91 1.47 -7.84
C ALA A 503 10.91 1.18 -8.97
N ASP A 504 11.04 0.03 -9.65
CA ASP A 504 10.10 -0.38 -10.71
C ASP A 504 8.67 -0.50 -10.16
N ARG A 505 8.50 -1.08 -8.97
CA ARG A 505 7.19 -1.16 -8.28
C ARG A 505 6.64 0.22 -7.93
N ALA A 506 7.47 1.12 -7.43
CA ALA A 506 7.08 2.49 -7.13
C ALA A 506 6.66 3.24 -8.40
N ASP A 507 7.40 3.10 -9.50
CA ASP A 507 7.06 3.70 -10.79
C ASP A 507 5.70 3.19 -11.31
N LEU A 508 5.45 1.87 -11.21
CA LEU A 508 4.17 1.25 -11.58
C LEU A 508 3.01 1.74 -10.71
N ALA A 509 3.20 1.80 -9.39
CA ALA A 509 2.20 2.29 -8.46
C ALA A 509 1.86 3.77 -8.70
N ALA A 510 2.88 4.62 -8.90
CA ALA A 510 2.71 6.03 -9.23
C ALA A 510 1.88 6.20 -10.51
N ARG A 511 2.25 5.48 -11.57
CA ARG A 511 1.56 5.53 -12.85
C ARG A 511 0.11 5.06 -12.72
N GLY A 512 -0.12 3.91 -12.08
CA GLY A 512 -1.46 3.36 -11.87
C GLY A 512 -2.35 4.31 -11.05
N PHE A 513 -1.78 4.95 -10.04
CA PHE A 513 -2.49 5.93 -9.22
C PHE A 513 -2.85 7.19 -10.02
N ILE A 514 -1.92 7.74 -10.81
CA ILE A 514 -2.19 8.90 -11.68
C ILE A 514 -3.27 8.56 -12.71
N ASP A 515 -3.18 7.40 -13.37
CA ASP A 515 -4.19 6.91 -14.32
C ASP A 515 -5.58 6.81 -13.66
N LEU A 516 -5.64 6.22 -12.46
CA LEU A 516 -6.86 6.11 -11.68
C LEU A 516 -7.48 7.48 -11.38
N VAL A 517 -6.75 8.39 -10.73
CA VAL A 517 -7.34 9.66 -10.26
C VAL A 517 -7.68 10.62 -11.40
N THR A 518 -7.10 10.41 -12.59
CA THR A 518 -7.39 11.22 -13.79
C THR A 518 -8.40 10.57 -14.74
N THR A 519 -8.91 9.38 -14.39
CA THR A 519 -9.90 8.65 -15.19
C THR A 519 -11.18 9.47 -15.36
N THR A 520 -11.66 9.52 -16.60
CA THR A 520 -12.94 10.16 -16.97
C THR A 520 -13.84 9.21 -17.72
N SER A 521 -15.14 9.28 -17.43
CA SER A 521 -16.20 8.54 -18.09
C SER A 521 -17.44 9.42 -18.23
N GLU A 522 -18.31 9.11 -19.21
CA GLU A 522 -19.65 9.72 -19.31
C GLU A 522 -20.53 9.35 -18.11
N ASN A 523 -20.28 8.17 -17.52
CA ASN A 523 -20.88 7.77 -16.26
C ASN A 523 -20.11 8.40 -15.10
N THR A 524 -20.78 9.24 -14.30
CA THR A 524 -20.15 9.91 -13.15
C THR A 524 -19.61 8.92 -12.12
N GLN A 525 -20.21 7.73 -11.99
CA GLN A 525 -19.75 6.67 -11.06
C GLN A 525 -18.42 6.05 -11.49
N ASP A 526 -18.06 6.12 -12.78
CA ASP A 526 -16.79 5.63 -13.32
C ASP A 526 -15.80 6.77 -13.58
N ASN A 527 -16.16 8.01 -13.20
CA ASN A 527 -15.37 9.22 -13.44
C ASN A 527 -14.70 9.67 -12.14
N ALA A 528 -13.56 9.05 -11.83
CA ALA A 528 -12.77 9.36 -10.65
C ALA A 528 -12.42 10.84 -10.53
N PHE A 529 -12.03 11.48 -11.65
CA PHE A 529 -11.69 12.91 -11.62
C PHE A 529 -12.88 13.78 -11.20
N ALA A 530 -14.07 13.53 -11.75
CA ALA A 530 -15.27 14.29 -11.39
C ALA A 530 -15.68 14.08 -9.93
N GLN A 531 -15.58 12.84 -9.44
CA GLN A 531 -15.81 12.47 -8.04
C GLN A 531 -14.86 13.22 -7.09
N LEU A 532 -13.55 13.18 -7.35
CA LEU A 532 -12.55 13.83 -6.52
C LEU A 532 -12.56 15.36 -6.59
N MET A 533 -13.09 15.95 -7.67
CA MET A 533 -13.32 17.39 -7.71
C MET A 533 -14.56 17.79 -6.91
N ASN A 534 -15.55 16.91 -6.77
CA ASN A 534 -16.87 17.22 -6.22
C ASN A 534 -17.34 16.16 -5.20
N ILE A 535 -16.67 16.14 -4.05
CA ILE A 535 -16.88 15.22 -2.92
C ILE A 535 -18.01 15.73 -2.02
N GLY A 536 -18.98 14.85 -1.75
CA GLY A 536 -20.13 15.09 -0.88
C GLY A 536 -21.14 16.11 -1.43
N GLU A 537 -22.19 16.39 -0.65
CA GLU A 537 -23.27 17.31 -1.07
C GLU A 537 -22.82 18.77 -1.23
N ASP A 538 -21.79 19.18 -0.47
CA ASP A 538 -21.23 20.53 -0.50
C ASP A 538 -20.26 20.77 -1.68
N GLY A 539 -19.97 19.72 -2.47
CA GLY A 539 -19.12 19.79 -3.65
C GLY A 539 -17.68 20.21 -3.37
N ARG A 540 -17.12 19.72 -2.25
CA ARG A 540 -15.73 20.00 -1.88
C ARG A 540 -14.78 19.18 -2.75
N SER A 541 -13.65 19.75 -3.13
CA SER A 541 -12.62 19.02 -3.88
C SER A 541 -11.65 18.26 -2.97
N LEU A 542 -10.86 17.35 -3.54
CA LEU A 542 -9.90 16.48 -2.84
C LEU A 542 -9.06 17.25 -1.82
N GLY A 543 -8.36 18.30 -2.22
CA GLY A 543 -7.48 19.08 -1.34
C GLY A 543 -8.23 19.92 -0.29
N GLN A 544 -9.55 20.06 -0.40
CA GLN A 544 -10.38 20.68 0.63
C GLN A 544 -10.87 19.68 1.68
N VAL A 545 -11.00 18.40 1.31
CA VAL A 545 -11.39 17.32 2.23
C VAL A 545 -10.14 16.68 2.85
N ASN A 546 -9.16 16.35 2.01
CA ASN A 546 -7.92 15.64 2.34
C ASN A 546 -6.70 16.42 1.79
N PRO A 547 -6.28 17.52 2.44
CA PRO A 547 -5.16 18.33 1.98
C PRO A 547 -3.83 17.54 1.92
N GLU A 548 -3.59 16.64 2.86
CA GLU A 548 -2.39 15.78 2.86
C GLU A 548 -2.32 14.86 1.63
N LEU A 549 -3.46 14.36 1.15
CA LEU A 549 -3.52 13.54 -0.07
C LEU A 549 -3.16 14.34 -1.32
N ALA A 550 -3.64 15.58 -1.43
CA ALA A 550 -3.28 16.48 -2.54
C ALA A 550 -1.77 16.82 -2.52
N GLN A 551 -1.20 17.05 -1.34
CA GLN A 551 0.24 17.27 -1.18
C GLN A 551 1.05 16.02 -1.50
N ARG A 552 0.55 14.82 -1.17
CA ARG A 552 1.23 13.57 -1.54
C ARG A 552 1.15 13.31 -3.05
N LEU A 553 0.02 13.62 -3.69
CA LEU A 553 -0.12 13.56 -5.14
C LEU A 553 0.87 14.50 -5.84
N GLU A 554 1.09 15.69 -5.28
CA GLU A 554 2.14 16.61 -5.71
C GLU A 554 3.52 15.97 -5.61
N GLY A 555 3.90 15.43 -4.46
CA GLY A 555 5.23 14.83 -4.26
C GLY A 555 5.49 13.63 -5.17
N ILE A 556 4.46 12.84 -5.50
CA ILE A 556 4.54 11.79 -6.53
C ILE A 556 4.75 12.42 -7.90
N THR A 557 3.99 13.45 -8.24
CA THR A 557 4.01 14.14 -9.55
C THR A 557 5.34 14.83 -9.82
N ALA A 558 5.91 15.52 -8.84
CA ALA A 558 7.15 16.29 -8.94
C ALA A 558 8.31 15.44 -9.50
N ARG A 559 8.38 14.16 -9.10
CA ARG A 559 9.37 13.20 -9.55
C ARG A 559 9.30 12.89 -11.05
N TYR A 560 8.09 12.84 -11.62
CA TYR A 560 7.85 12.38 -13.00
C TYR A 560 7.51 13.52 -13.97
N LEU A 561 7.80 14.77 -13.61
CA LEU A 561 7.45 15.94 -14.42
C LEU A 561 7.98 15.87 -15.87
N ASN A 562 9.18 15.34 -16.09
CA ASN A 562 9.71 15.20 -17.45
C ASN A 562 8.91 14.20 -18.30
N ASP A 563 8.52 13.07 -17.71
CA ASP A 563 7.74 12.04 -18.40
C ASP A 563 6.30 12.53 -18.65
N ILE A 564 5.69 13.20 -17.66
CA ILE A 564 4.39 13.89 -17.79
C ILE A 564 4.45 14.97 -18.89
N GLY A 565 5.57 15.67 -19.01
CA GLY A 565 5.85 16.62 -20.09
C GLY A 565 5.87 16.01 -21.50
N GLY A 566 5.88 14.67 -21.60
CA GLY A 566 5.60 13.90 -22.81
C GLY A 566 6.75 13.07 -23.35
N ILE A 567 7.93 13.10 -22.70
CA ILE A 567 9.15 12.47 -23.19
C ILE A 567 9.86 11.74 -22.03
N PRO A 568 9.80 10.39 -21.98
CA PRO A 568 10.40 9.60 -20.91
C PRO A 568 11.93 9.64 -20.96
N ALA A 569 12.55 9.36 -22.11
CA ALA A 569 13.98 9.03 -22.21
C ALA A 569 14.96 10.23 -22.14
N LEU A 570 15.07 10.89 -20.99
CA LEU A 570 16.15 11.85 -20.72
C LEU A 570 17.17 11.23 -19.75
N ASP A 571 18.38 10.98 -20.23
CA ASP A 571 19.48 10.36 -19.46
C ASP A 571 19.61 10.99 -18.06
N GLY A 572 19.37 10.18 -17.03
CA GLY A 572 19.54 10.55 -15.62
C GLY A 572 18.32 11.12 -14.92
N HIS A 573 17.15 11.13 -15.56
CA HIS A 573 15.88 11.52 -14.92
C HIS A 573 15.05 10.27 -14.53
N PRO A 574 14.25 10.34 -13.44
CA PRO A 574 13.24 9.31 -13.17
C PRO A 574 12.21 9.23 -14.29
N GLU A 575 11.82 8.02 -14.66
CA GLU A 575 10.84 7.72 -15.72
C GLU A 575 9.84 6.70 -15.20
N PHE A 576 8.60 6.69 -15.71
CA PHE A 576 7.73 5.57 -15.46
C PHE A 576 8.31 4.31 -16.10
N THR A 577 8.20 3.18 -15.40
CA THR A 577 8.57 1.89 -15.98
C THR A 577 7.55 1.49 -17.06
N GLY A 578 8.03 1.26 -18.29
CA GLY A 578 7.22 0.81 -19.44
C GLY A 578 7.00 1.87 -20.52
N ASP A 579 6.28 1.51 -21.60
CA ASP A 579 6.06 2.38 -22.78
C ASP A 579 4.87 3.35 -22.63
N ALA A 580 4.13 3.28 -21.53
CA ALA A 580 2.84 3.94 -21.40
C ALA A 580 2.96 5.29 -20.68
N LYS A 581 2.54 6.35 -21.38
CA LYS A 581 2.69 7.74 -20.97
C LYS A 581 1.41 8.30 -20.36
N VAL A 582 1.56 9.31 -19.48
CA VAL A 582 0.44 10.14 -19.02
C VAL A 582 -0.07 10.96 -20.21
N GLY A 583 -1.37 10.85 -20.52
CA GLY A 583 -1.99 11.59 -21.60
C GLY A 583 -2.02 13.09 -21.31
N LYS A 584 -2.09 13.93 -22.36
CA LYS A 584 -2.14 15.40 -22.19
C LYS A 584 -3.33 15.85 -21.33
N GLY A 585 -4.49 15.21 -21.52
CA GLY A 585 -5.70 15.50 -20.73
C GLY A 585 -5.53 15.06 -19.27
N ASP A 586 -4.91 13.90 -19.06
CA ASP A 586 -4.67 13.34 -17.73
C ASP A 586 -3.69 14.22 -16.93
N ALA A 587 -2.64 14.73 -17.58
CA ALA A 587 -1.70 15.67 -16.96
C ALA A 587 -2.40 16.97 -16.50
N THR A 588 -3.31 17.52 -17.30
CA THR A 588 -4.11 18.69 -16.90
C THR A 588 -5.02 18.39 -15.71
N ARG A 589 -5.69 17.23 -15.71
CA ARG A 589 -6.56 16.78 -14.60
C ARG A 589 -5.76 16.54 -13.32
N LEU A 590 -4.59 15.93 -13.44
CA LEU A 590 -3.66 15.70 -12.33
C LEU A 590 -3.28 17.02 -11.66
N PHE A 591 -2.88 18.02 -12.46
CA PHE A 591 -2.49 19.32 -11.94
C PHE A 591 -3.68 20.08 -11.36
N ALA A 592 -4.89 19.91 -11.92
CA ALA A 592 -6.12 20.44 -11.34
C ALA A 592 -6.42 19.84 -9.97
N LEU A 593 -6.31 18.50 -9.82
CA LEU A 593 -6.49 17.82 -8.53
C LEU A 593 -5.47 18.29 -7.49
N ILE A 594 -4.19 18.43 -7.86
CA ILE A 594 -3.16 18.96 -6.96
C ILE A 594 -3.50 20.39 -6.53
N ALA A 595 -3.97 21.22 -7.47
CA ALA A 595 -4.28 22.62 -7.22
C ALA A 595 -5.47 22.83 -6.26
N THR A 596 -6.23 21.78 -5.94
CA THR A 596 -7.35 21.86 -4.99
C THR A 596 -6.90 22.16 -3.55
N ASP A 597 -5.65 21.84 -3.20
CA ASP A 597 -4.98 22.31 -1.98
C ASP A 597 -4.00 23.44 -2.30
N PRO A 598 -4.10 24.62 -1.64
CA PRO A 598 -3.21 25.74 -1.90
C PRO A 598 -1.72 25.45 -1.66
N THR A 599 -1.39 24.60 -0.67
CA THR A 599 0.01 24.28 -0.33
C THR A 599 0.61 23.39 -1.42
N ALA A 600 -0.12 22.36 -1.83
CA ALA A 600 0.24 21.50 -2.95
C ALA A 600 0.33 22.30 -4.26
N ALA A 601 -0.59 23.24 -4.52
CA ALA A 601 -0.54 24.12 -5.68
C ALA A 601 0.75 24.95 -5.74
N GLU A 602 1.15 25.55 -4.61
CA GLU A 602 2.38 26.35 -4.52
C GLU A 602 3.63 25.50 -4.76
N GLN A 603 3.68 24.30 -4.15
CA GLN A 603 4.78 23.36 -4.33
C GLN A 603 4.87 22.87 -5.79
N LEU A 604 3.73 22.56 -6.42
CA LEU A 604 3.68 22.18 -7.83
C LEU A 604 4.23 23.28 -8.75
N VAL A 605 3.85 24.54 -8.53
CA VAL A 605 4.39 25.69 -9.30
C VAL A 605 5.91 25.77 -9.15
N ARG A 606 6.41 25.59 -7.93
CA ARG A 606 7.84 25.59 -7.62
C ARG A 606 8.57 24.45 -8.34
N ASP A 607 8.05 23.24 -8.27
CA ASP A 607 8.74 22.06 -8.79
C ASP A 607 8.70 22.00 -10.33
N VAL A 608 7.61 22.49 -10.95
CA VAL A 608 7.58 22.74 -12.40
C VAL A 608 8.64 23.76 -12.82
N ALA A 609 8.79 24.87 -12.09
CA ALA A 609 9.80 25.88 -12.41
C ALA A 609 11.23 25.33 -12.27
N LEU A 610 11.51 24.61 -11.18
CA LEU A 610 12.81 23.97 -10.96
C LEU A 610 13.13 22.93 -12.04
N GLN A 611 12.14 22.15 -12.46
CA GLN A 611 12.33 21.17 -13.54
C GLN A 611 12.56 21.87 -14.88
N GLN A 612 11.85 22.95 -15.17
CA GLN A 612 12.07 23.76 -16.39
C GLN A 612 13.48 24.34 -16.44
N ASP A 613 13.99 24.84 -15.31
CA ASP A 613 15.36 25.34 -15.17
C ASP A 613 16.40 24.21 -15.34
N ALA A 614 16.16 23.05 -14.74
CA ALA A 614 17.02 21.88 -14.90
C ALA A 614 17.09 21.44 -16.38
N ASN A 615 15.95 21.43 -17.07
CA ASN A 615 15.86 21.13 -18.50
C ASN A 615 16.62 22.16 -19.34
N ALA A 616 16.53 23.45 -19.00
CA ALA A 616 17.28 24.52 -19.68
C ALA A 616 18.80 24.43 -19.44
N TYR A 617 19.22 24.03 -18.23
CA TYR A 617 20.62 23.76 -17.92
C TYR A 617 21.17 22.57 -18.72
N SER A 618 20.44 21.45 -18.74
CA SER A 618 20.79 20.25 -19.50
C SER A 618 20.89 20.55 -21.00
N TYR A 619 19.97 21.34 -21.54
CA TYR A 619 20.07 21.89 -22.90
C TYR A 619 21.38 22.66 -23.14
N GLY A 620 21.74 23.56 -22.22
CA GLY A 620 22.96 24.37 -22.31
C GLY A 620 24.25 23.54 -22.22
N ALA A 621 24.24 22.48 -21.42
CA ALA A 621 25.38 21.60 -21.19
C ALA A 621 25.66 20.64 -22.38
N GLN A 622 24.63 20.17 -23.08
CA GLN A 622 24.77 19.24 -24.21
C GLN A 622 25.17 19.92 -25.53
N GLY A 623 25.03 21.25 -25.63
CA GLY A 623 25.46 22.07 -26.76
C GLY A 623 24.48 22.06 -27.96
N PRO A 624 24.44 23.15 -28.76
CA PRO A 624 23.51 23.26 -29.89
C PRO A 624 23.92 22.30 -31.03
N GLY A 625 23.15 21.23 -31.24
CA GLY A 625 23.34 20.30 -32.36
C GLY A 625 23.04 18.82 -32.08
N GLN A 626 22.82 18.42 -30.82
CA GLN A 626 22.32 17.09 -30.50
C GLN A 626 20.78 17.05 -30.57
N LEU A 627 20.22 15.90 -30.97
CA LEU A 627 18.80 15.64 -31.26
C LEU A 627 17.80 15.97 -30.10
N GLY A 628 18.26 16.42 -28.93
CA GLY A 628 17.45 16.75 -27.75
C GLY A 628 17.10 18.24 -27.55
N SER A 629 17.57 19.16 -28.40
CA SER A 629 17.39 20.60 -28.16
C SER A 629 15.92 21.06 -28.24
N ASN A 630 15.15 20.54 -29.19
CA ASN A 630 13.71 20.81 -29.31
C ASN A 630 12.88 20.09 -28.22
N LEU A 631 13.45 19.02 -27.67
CA LEU A 631 12.80 18.12 -26.73
C LEU A 631 12.59 18.79 -25.37
N TYR A 632 13.65 19.40 -24.81
CA TYR A 632 13.56 20.15 -23.56
C TYR A 632 12.62 21.36 -23.65
N GLY A 633 12.61 22.04 -24.80
CA GLY A 633 11.67 23.14 -25.06
C GLY A 633 10.21 22.68 -25.13
N GLU A 634 9.95 21.52 -25.74
CA GLU A 634 8.62 20.91 -25.79
C GLU A 634 8.14 20.46 -24.40
N ILE A 635 8.99 19.80 -23.62
CA ILE A 635 8.69 19.41 -22.22
C ILE A 635 8.33 20.64 -21.40
N ASN A 636 9.18 21.67 -21.40
CA ASN A 636 8.94 22.89 -20.63
C ASN A 636 7.64 23.57 -21.04
N GLY A 637 7.37 23.66 -22.35
CA GLY A 637 6.13 24.23 -22.87
C GLY A 637 4.89 23.41 -22.54
N ASN A 638 4.99 22.08 -22.51
CA ASN A 638 3.90 21.19 -22.11
C ASN A 638 3.63 21.31 -20.61
N LEU A 639 4.66 21.26 -19.76
CA LEU A 639 4.56 21.45 -18.32
C LEU A 639 3.90 22.80 -17.95
N GLN A 640 4.34 23.88 -18.61
CA GLN A 640 3.74 25.21 -18.41
C GLN A 640 2.25 25.19 -18.76
N ARG A 641 1.90 24.57 -19.90
CA ARG A 641 0.50 24.49 -20.35
C ARG A 641 -0.36 23.68 -19.38
N TYR A 642 0.14 22.56 -18.87
CA TYR A 642 -0.62 21.73 -17.92
C TYR A 642 -0.83 22.45 -16.59
N LEU A 643 0.18 23.19 -16.11
CA LEU A 643 0.08 24.04 -14.92
C LEU A 643 -0.97 25.13 -15.06
N GLU A 644 -0.91 25.91 -16.13
CA GLU A 644 -1.89 26.97 -16.37
C GLU A 644 -3.30 26.40 -16.53
N SER A 645 -3.46 25.32 -17.30
CA SER A 645 -4.75 24.70 -17.55
C SER A 645 -5.34 24.03 -16.29
N GLY A 646 -4.50 23.39 -15.48
CA GLY A 646 -4.92 22.71 -14.25
C GLY A 646 -5.38 23.69 -13.19
N ILE A 647 -4.60 24.75 -12.93
CA ILE A 647 -4.99 25.81 -12.01
C ILE A 647 -6.28 26.51 -12.49
N GLN A 648 -6.41 26.76 -13.80
CA GLN A 648 -7.63 27.34 -14.35
C GLN A 648 -8.85 26.43 -14.18
N ALA A 649 -8.69 25.11 -14.39
CA ALA A 649 -9.76 24.14 -14.20
C ALA A 649 -10.23 24.08 -12.73
N GLU A 650 -9.31 24.18 -11.77
CA GLU A 650 -9.62 24.25 -10.34
C GLU A 650 -10.37 25.55 -9.99
N ALA A 651 -9.88 26.70 -10.49
CA ALA A 651 -10.53 27.99 -10.26
C ALA A 651 -11.97 28.00 -10.81
N LEU A 652 -12.17 27.41 -11.99
CA LEU A 652 -13.49 27.20 -12.60
C LEU A 652 -14.39 26.35 -11.73
N HIS A 653 -13.87 25.26 -11.17
CA HIS A 653 -14.60 24.39 -10.26
C HIS A 653 -15.08 25.14 -9.02
N ARG A 654 -14.26 26.05 -8.45
CA ARG A 654 -14.68 26.91 -7.32
C ARG A 654 -15.74 27.96 -7.69
N GLY A 655 -16.26 27.97 -8.91
CA GLY A 655 -17.24 28.95 -9.36
C GLY A 655 -16.66 30.35 -9.57
N ILE A 656 -15.33 30.47 -9.74
CA ILE A 656 -14.70 31.73 -10.15
C ILE A 656 -15.10 31.98 -11.61
N VAL A 657 -16.02 32.93 -11.81
CA VAL A 657 -16.61 33.25 -13.12
C VAL A 657 -15.51 33.72 -14.10
N LEU A 658 -15.44 33.09 -15.27
CA LEU A 658 -14.48 33.34 -16.38
C LEU A 658 -14.43 34.80 -16.86
N ASP A 659 -15.46 35.60 -16.58
CA ASP A 659 -15.52 37.02 -16.95
C ASP A 659 -14.57 37.90 -16.12
N ASN A 660 -13.95 37.34 -15.08
CA ASN A 660 -12.98 38.04 -14.24
C ASN A 660 -11.57 37.43 -14.41
N GLN A 661 -11.02 37.57 -15.61
CA GLN A 661 -9.63 37.20 -15.92
C GLN A 661 -8.64 37.82 -14.92
N ASP A 662 -8.95 39.02 -14.39
CA ASP A 662 -8.15 39.68 -13.35
C ASP A 662 -8.12 38.88 -12.02
N ALA A 663 -9.17 38.13 -11.68
CA ALA A 663 -9.21 37.29 -10.48
C ALA A 663 -8.40 35.99 -10.67
N ILE A 664 -8.47 35.37 -11.85
CA ILE A 664 -7.64 34.21 -12.21
C ILE A 664 -6.17 34.64 -12.29
N ASP A 665 -5.89 35.78 -12.92
CA ASP A 665 -4.55 36.36 -13.01
C ASP A 665 -4.05 36.79 -11.64
N ALA A 666 -4.89 37.32 -10.74
CA ALA A 666 -4.52 37.64 -9.36
C ALA A 666 -4.24 36.38 -8.52
N TYR A 667 -5.02 35.32 -8.69
CA TYR A 667 -4.78 34.03 -8.03
C TYR A 667 -3.47 33.39 -8.51
N ASN A 668 -3.29 33.31 -9.83
CA ASN A 668 -2.06 32.84 -10.47
C ASN A 668 -0.85 33.71 -10.12
N LYS A 669 -1.05 35.02 -9.99
CA LYS A 669 -0.01 35.96 -9.57
C LYS A 669 0.29 35.83 -8.08
N ALA A 670 -0.68 35.56 -7.22
CA ALA A 670 -0.46 35.34 -5.79
C ALA A 670 0.37 34.07 -5.55
N LEU A 671 0.04 32.96 -6.22
CA LEU A 671 0.84 31.73 -6.19
C LEU A 671 2.28 31.98 -6.69
N ARG A 672 2.43 32.69 -7.82
CA ARG A 672 3.75 33.04 -8.38
C ARG A 672 4.55 34.04 -7.52
N ASP A 673 3.89 35.03 -6.91
CA ASP A 673 4.54 36.04 -6.06
C ASP A 673 5.02 35.44 -4.73
N ASN A 674 4.33 34.42 -4.20
CA ASN A 674 4.78 33.67 -3.03
C ASN A 674 6.06 32.88 -3.34
N PHE A 675 6.13 32.20 -4.48
CA PHE A 675 7.36 31.56 -4.97
C PHE A 675 8.55 32.54 -5.07
N ILE A 676 8.34 33.73 -5.66
CA ILE A 676 9.41 34.73 -5.81
C ILE A 676 9.92 35.25 -4.45
N LYS A 677 9.04 35.37 -3.44
CA LYS A 677 9.44 35.76 -2.09
C LYS A 677 10.30 34.69 -1.41
N ASP A 678 9.93 33.42 -1.56
CA ASP A 678 10.65 32.32 -0.91
C ASP A 678 11.98 32.01 -1.62
N ALA A 679 12.01 31.95 -2.96
CA ALA A 679 13.23 31.74 -3.74
C ALA A 679 14.28 32.85 -3.50
N GLY A 680 13.84 34.10 -3.31
CA GLY A 680 14.71 35.22 -2.94
C GLY A 680 15.40 35.06 -1.58
N SER A 681 14.86 34.22 -0.69
CA SER A 681 15.42 33.93 0.64
C SER A 681 16.34 32.69 0.66
N THR A 682 16.03 31.65 -0.13
CA THR A 682 16.78 30.37 -0.12
C THR A 682 18.02 30.39 -1.02
N LEU A 683 17.96 31.07 -2.17
CA LEU A 683 19.11 31.18 -3.09
C LEU A 683 20.20 32.15 -2.60
N GLY A 684 19.90 32.98 -1.59
CA GLY A 684 20.88 33.87 -0.94
C GLY A 684 21.85 33.16 0.03
N GLY A 685 21.64 31.86 0.32
CA GLY A 685 22.37 31.12 1.36
C GLY A 685 23.43 30.12 0.88
N LEU A 686 23.59 29.88 -0.42
CA LEU A 686 24.57 28.90 -0.94
C LEU A 686 25.99 29.51 -0.96
N PRO A 687 26.97 28.95 -0.21
CA PRO A 687 28.32 29.48 -0.17
C PRO A 687 29.15 28.92 -1.32
N GLY A 688 29.52 29.79 -2.26
CA GLY A 688 30.49 29.46 -3.31
C GLY A 688 30.02 29.91 -4.68
N GLY A 689 30.17 31.20 -4.95
CA GLY A 689 29.92 31.74 -6.27
C GLY A 689 30.70 30.97 -7.33
N TRP A 690 30.00 30.62 -8.41
CA TRP A 690 30.41 30.49 -9.82
C TRP A 690 29.11 30.53 -10.66
N PHE A 691 28.30 31.58 -10.47
CA PHE A 691 27.23 31.96 -11.39
C PHE A 691 27.71 33.19 -12.18
N PRO A 692 28.32 33.04 -13.36
CA PRO A 692 28.61 34.18 -14.21
C PRO A 692 27.32 34.57 -14.94
N GLY A 693 26.57 35.51 -14.36
CA GLY A 693 25.51 36.23 -15.05
C GLY A 693 24.18 36.19 -14.33
N ALA A 694 23.98 37.13 -13.40
CA ALA A 694 22.66 37.68 -13.14
C ALA A 694 22.14 38.33 -14.43
N VAL A 695 21.54 37.53 -15.31
CA VAL A 695 20.58 38.02 -16.30
C VAL A 695 19.25 37.96 -15.57
N GLY A 696 18.58 39.10 -15.44
CA GLY A 696 17.39 39.23 -14.62
C GLY A 696 16.36 38.14 -14.92
N PHE A 697 15.75 37.63 -13.85
CA PHE A 697 14.48 36.93 -13.91
C PHE A 697 13.46 37.86 -14.58
N ALA A 698 13.38 37.80 -15.90
CA ALA A 698 12.40 38.47 -16.71
C ALA A 698 11.44 37.40 -17.24
N VAL A 699 10.37 37.19 -16.49
CA VAL A 699 9.13 36.59 -17.01
C VAL A 699 8.43 37.57 -17.98
N ASP A 700 8.94 38.80 -18.13
CA ASP A 700 8.57 39.76 -19.18
C ASP A 700 9.60 39.79 -20.32
N ALA A 701 9.55 38.82 -21.22
CA ALA A 701 10.12 38.95 -22.57
C ALA A 701 9.42 38.01 -23.57
N PRO A 702 8.30 38.41 -24.19
CA PRO A 702 7.75 37.69 -25.35
C PRO A 702 8.61 38.05 -26.57
N GLY A 703 9.71 37.33 -26.78
CA GLY A 703 10.50 37.54 -27.99
C GLY A 703 11.91 37.01 -27.94
N LEU A 704 12.08 35.68 -27.93
CA LEU A 704 13.34 35.07 -28.41
C LEU A 704 13.23 33.55 -28.69
N TYR A 705 12.11 33.06 -29.22
CA TYR A 705 12.08 31.75 -29.90
C TYR A 705 11.14 31.80 -31.09
N GLY A 706 11.70 32.04 -32.28
CA GLY A 706 11.00 31.86 -33.55
C GLY A 706 11.13 30.39 -33.99
N GLY A 707 10.07 29.61 -33.80
CA GLY A 707 9.87 28.26 -34.35
C GLY A 707 8.47 28.16 -34.99
N PRO A 708 8.27 27.27 -35.98
CA PRO A 708 7.24 27.43 -37.01
C PRO A 708 5.81 27.25 -36.49
N GLN A 709 4.89 28.03 -37.07
CA GLN A 709 3.45 27.92 -36.85
C GLN A 709 2.96 26.51 -37.22
N VAL A 710 2.57 25.73 -36.21
CA VAL A 710 1.75 24.53 -36.42
C VAL A 710 0.29 25.02 -36.45
N THR A 711 -0.22 25.17 -37.67
CA THR A 711 -1.65 25.35 -37.94
C THR A 711 -2.32 23.99 -37.87
N GLY A 712 -3.15 23.79 -36.85
CA GLY A 712 -3.88 22.53 -36.64
C GLY A 712 -4.25 22.35 -35.17
N LEU A 713 -5.26 23.09 -34.71
CA LEU A 713 -5.94 22.82 -33.46
C LEU A 713 -6.80 21.56 -33.66
N PRO A 714 -6.64 20.47 -32.88
CA PRO A 714 -7.72 19.52 -32.68
C PRO A 714 -8.70 20.11 -31.65
N ASP A 715 -9.99 19.98 -31.92
CA ASP A 715 -11.07 20.35 -31.02
C ASP A 715 -10.92 19.61 -29.67
N MET A 716 -10.71 20.37 -28.58
CA MET A 716 -10.88 19.86 -27.22
C MET A 716 -12.25 20.32 -26.73
N ASN A 717 -13.24 19.43 -26.81
CA ASN A 717 -14.52 19.60 -26.14
C ASN A 717 -14.31 19.19 -24.67
N ILE A 718 -14.21 20.16 -23.77
CA ILE A 718 -14.33 19.91 -22.34
C ILE A 718 -15.83 19.96 -22.05
N GLU A 719 -16.48 18.79 -22.09
CA GLU A 719 -17.84 18.65 -21.57
C GLU A 719 -17.76 18.52 -20.05
N LEU A 720 -18.15 19.60 -19.35
CA LEU A 720 -18.38 19.59 -17.91
C LEU A 720 -19.75 18.93 -17.65
N PRO A 721 -19.85 17.93 -16.75
CA PRO A 721 -21.16 17.40 -16.39
C PRO A 721 -21.96 18.48 -15.65
N ASN A 722 -23.08 18.89 -16.24
CA ASN A 722 -24.12 19.82 -15.75
C ASN A 722 -23.95 21.35 -15.91
N ALA A 723 -23.07 21.83 -16.78
CA ALA A 723 -23.20 23.20 -17.30
C ALA A 723 -23.66 23.15 -18.77
N GLU A 724 -24.95 23.41 -19.02
CA GLU A 724 -25.40 23.84 -20.36
C GLU A 724 -24.76 25.20 -20.67
N LEU A 725 -23.50 25.19 -21.12
CA LEU A 725 -22.82 26.40 -21.59
C LEU A 725 -22.75 26.35 -23.12
N SER A 726 -23.76 26.94 -23.74
CA SER A 726 -23.72 27.27 -25.16
C SER A 726 -22.64 28.33 -25.41
N VAL A 727 -21.45 27.90 -25.85
CA VAL A 727 -20.37 28.80 -26.29
C VAL A 727 -20.77 29.48 -27.60
N SER A 728 -21.37 30.66 -27.49
CA SER A 728 -21.50 31.59 -28.61
C SER A 728 -20.14 32.23 -28.89
N LYS A 729 -19.50 31.86 -30.01
CA LYS A 729 -18.30 32.51 -30.55
C LYS A 729 -18.56 34.00 -30.79
N THR A 730 -18.16 34.85 -29.85
CA THR A 730 -17.85 36.27 -30.12
C THR A 730 -16.86 36.74 -29.07
N ILE A 731 -15.61 37.00 -29.46
CA ILE A 731 -14.64 37.75 -28.65
C ILE A 731 -14.71 39.21 -29.10
N PRO A 732 -15.20 40.16 -28.29
CA PRO A 732 -14.98 41.57 -28.52
C PRO A 732 -13.73 42.03 -27.75
N GLY A 733 -12.79 42.65 -28.46
CA GLY A 733 -11.87 43.63 -27.88
C GLY A 733 -10.45 43.16 -27.55
N SER A 734 -9.65 42.87 -28.58
CA SER A 734 -8.20 43.12 -28.51
C SER A 734 -7.85 44.26 -29.47
N ASN A 735 -7.14 45.25 -28.93
CA ASN A 735 -7.07 46.62 -29.45
C ASN A 735 -6.33 46.71 -30.80
N LEU A 736 -6.96 47.38 -31.77
CA LEU A 736 -6.32 47.89 -33.01
C LEU A 736 -4.99 48.62 -32.71
N SER A 737 -4.86 49.21 -31.51
CA SER A 737 -3.67 49.86 -30.97
C SER A 737 -2.47 48.93 -30.78
N GLN A 738 -2.69 47.66 -30.43
CA GLN A 738 -1.63 46.65 -30.28
C GLN A 738 -1.15 46.12 -31.64
N LEU A 739 -2.07 45.93 -32.59
CA LEU A 739 -1.72 45.53 -33.95
C LEU A 739 -0.98 46.65 -34.70
N LEU A 740 -1.36 47.91 -34.48
CA LEU A 740 -0.65 49.07 -35.04
C LEU A 740 0.72 49.29 -34.38
N SER A 741 0.90 48.99 -33.10
CA SER A 741 2.21 49.06 -32.45
C SER A 741 3.15 47.94 -32.91
N ILE A 742 2.62 46.72 -33.14
CA ILE A 742 3.36 45.60 -33.73
C ILE A 742 3.74 45.90 -35.19
N ALA A 743 2.82 46.43 -36.00
CA ALA A 743 3.09 46.80 -37.39
C ALA A 743 4.11 47.96 -37.50
N HIS A 744 4.05 48.93 -36.58
CA HIS A 744 5.04 50.01 -36.50
C HIS A 744 6.41 49.50 -36.07
N ALA A 745 6.48 48.55 -35.12
CA ALA A 745 7.72 47.89 -34.73
C ALA A 745 8.31 47.00 -35.85
N ALA A 746 7.46 46.48 -36.74
CA ALA A 746 7.85 45.65 -37.89
C ALA A 746 8.07 46.44 -39.20
N GLY A 747 7.90 47.77 -39.20
CA GLY A 747 8.10 48.63 -40.38
C GLY A 747 7.02 48.51 -41.46
N ILE A 748 5.84 47.96 -41.12
CA ILE A 748 4.72 47.77 -42.05
C ILE A 748 3.85 49.04 -42.05
N PRO A 749 3.56 49.65 -43.23
CA PRO A 749 2.77 50.86 -43.30
C PRO A 749 1.33 50.63 -42.82
N PRO A 750 0.75 51.54 -42.02
CA PRO A 750 -0.59 51.37 -41.44
C PRO A 750 -1.71 51.13 -42.45
N GLU A 751 -1.57 51.63 -43.69
CA GLU A 751 -2.58 51.43 -44.73
C GLU A 751 -2.67 49.97 -45.22
N ALA A 752 -1.57 49.21 -45.15
CA ALA A 752 -1.54 47.80 -45.52
C ALA A 752 -2.33 46.93 -44.51
N VAL A 753 -2.16 47.21 -43.23
CA VAL A 753 -2.87 46.52 -42.13
C VAL A 753 -4.38 46.81 -42.18
N GLN A 754 -4.77 48.03 -42.55
CA GLN A 754 -6.17 48.41 -42.70
C GLN A 754 -6.85 47.76 -43.92
N GLN A 755 -6.14 47.60 -45.05
CA GLN A 755 -6.67 46.88 -46.22
C GLN A 755 -6.85 45.39 -45.97
N GLU A 756 -5.95 44.78 -45.21
CA GLU A 756 -5.99 43.35 -44.89
C GLU A 756 -7.14 43.04 -43.89
N LEU A 757 -7.36 43.92 -42.90
CA LEU A 757 -8.52 43.87 -41.99
C LEU A 757 -9.87 44.11 -42.70
N ALA A 758 -9.91 44.99 -43.70
CA ALA A 758 -11.12 45.20 -44.52
C ALA A 758 -11.43 44.01 -45.44
N SER A 759 -10.44 43.17 -45.76
CA SER A 759 -10.60 41.97 -46.58
C SER A 759 -11.06 40.75 -45.76
N SER A 760 -10.61 40.62 -44.51
CA SER A 760 -10.99 39.52 -43.59
C SER A 760 -12.40 39.66 -43.02
N SER A 761 -12.93 40.88 -42.92
CA SER A 761 -14.33 41.15 -42.54
C SER A 761 -15.36 40.62 -43.56
N ARG A 762 -14.96 40.31 -44.81
CA ARG A 762 -15.89 39.79 -45.83
C ARG A 762 -16.17 38.29 -45.70
N SER A 763 -15.43 37.54 -44.88
CA SER A 763 -15.57 36.08 -44.77
C SER A 763 -16.33 35.59 -43.51
N SER A 764 -16.76 36.47 -42.60
CA SER A 764 -17.30 36.08 -41.28
C SER A 764 -18.83 36.21 -41.10
N GLY A 765 -19.61 36.47 -42.15
CA GLY A 765 -21.06 36.26 -42.14
C GLY A 765 -21.93 37.20 -41.28
N SER A 766 -21.37 38.04 -40.41
CA SER A 766 -22.12 38.96 -39.55
C SER A 766 -22.56 40.23 -40.31
N VAL A 767 -23.87 40.56 -40.24
CA VAL A 767 -24.41 41.84 -40.74
C VAL A 767 -24.48 42.79 -39.54
N PRO A 768 -23.64 43.83 -39.46
CA PRO A 768 -23.71 44.77 -38.34
C PRO A 768 -24.86 45.76 -38.52
N VAL A 769 -25.61 46.05 -37.46
CA VAL A 769 -26.46 47.23 -37.38
C VAL A 769 -25.63 48.35 -36.76
N THR A 770 -25.55 49.49 -37.44
CA THR A 770 -24.81 50.67 -36.98
C THR A 770 -25.76 51.68 -36.36
N ARG A 771 -25.46 52.09 -35.12
CA ARG A 771 -26.11 53.22 -34.45
C ARG A 771 -25.07 54.32 -34.24
N VAL A 772 -25.47 55.57 -34.44
CA VAL A 772 -24.62 56.72 -34.09
C VAL A 772 -25.07 57.25 -32.74
N GLU A 773 -24.23 57.08 -31.72
CA GLU A 773 -24.42 57.70 -30.41
C GLU A 773 -23.30 58.71 -30.17
N ASN A 774 -23.68 59.95 -29.83
CA ASN A 774 -22.72 61.02 -29.52
C ASN A 774 -21.60 61.23 -30.56
N GLY A 775 -21.91 61.00 -31.85
CA GLY A 775 -20.96 61.16 -32.95
C GLY A 775 -19.98 60.00 -33.15
N GLN A 776 -20.11 58.89 -32.42
CA GLN A 776 -19.38 57.64 -32.67
C GLN A 776 -20.30 56.59 -33.26
N THR A 777 -19.78 55.81 -34.21
CA THR A 777 -20.49 54.69 -34.82
C THR A 777 -20.29 53.46 -33.94
N VAL A 778 -21.38 52.98 -33.35
CA VAL A 778 -21.43 51.78 -32.50
C VAL A 778 -22.01 50.63 -33.33
N PHE A 779 -21.36 49.47 -33.29
CA PHE A 779 -21.80 48.25 -33.96
C PHE A 779 -22.47 47.34 -32.95
N LEU A 780 -23.75 47.01 -33.18
CA LEU A 780 -24.50 46.13 -32.29
C LEU A 780 -24.70 44.75 -32.93
N PRO A 781 -24.33 43.65 -32.25
CA PRO A 781 -24.66 42.30 -32.68
C PRO A 781 -26.15 41.99 -32.38
N LEU A 782 -26.73 41.07 -33.16
CA LEU A 782 -28.18 40.82 -33.19
C LEU A 782 -28.74 40.19 -31.89
N ASN A 783 -27.88 39.58 -31.08
CA ASN A 783 -28.18 39.00 -29.77
C ASN A 783 -28.31 40.08 -28.67
N GLU A 784 -27.54 41.16 -28.73
CA GLU A 784 -27.65 42.30 -27.80
C GLU A 784 -28.91 43.14 -28.05
N ILE A 785 -29.17 43.39 -29.35
CA ILE A 785 -30.46 43.15 -30.01
C ILE A 785 -31.63 42.77 -29.09
N ALA A 786 -31.91 41.46 -29.10
CA ALA A 786 -33.01 40.76 -28.46
C ALA A 786 -33.04 40.78 -26.92
N ALA A 787 -31.90 41.04 -26.26
CA ALA A 787 -31.80 40.99 -24.80
C ALA A 787 -32.08 42.35 -24.12
N ASN A 788 -32.09 43.46 -24.85
CA ASN A 788 -32.21 44.80 -24.27
C ASN A 788 -33.65 45.36 -24.39
N PRO A 789 -34.39 45.53 -23.27
CA PRO A 789 -35.76 46.04 -23.28
C PRO A 789 -35.89 47.53 -23.62
N ASN A 790 -34.78 48.25 -23.80
CA ASN A 790 -34.77 49.70 -24.07
C ASN A 790 -34.46 50.06 -25.54
N ILE A 791 -34.38 49.07 -26.45
CA ILE A 791 -34.15 49.34 -27.88
C ILE A 791 -35.49 49.62 -28.58
N PRO A 792 -35.64 50.72 -29.35
CA PRO A 792 -36.87 51.02 -30.08
C PRO A 792 -37.26 49.91 -31.05
N ILE A 793 -38.55 49.56 -31.10
CA ILE A 793 -39.12 48.51 -31.98
C ILE A 793 -38.74 48.72 -33.46
N ALA A 794 -38.57 49.99 -33.90
CA ALA A 794 -38.17 50.31 -35.27
C ALA A 794 -36.77 49.79 -35.64
N ASP A 795 -35.84 49.70 -34.69
CA ASP A 795 -34.48 49.21 -34.94
C ASP A 795 -34.47 47.67 -35.05
N TYR A 796 -35.36 46.99 -34.32
CA TYR A 796 -35.61 45.56 -34.44
C TYR A 796 -36.23 45.16 -35.79
N GLU A 797 -37.26 45.89 -36.21
CA GLU A 797 -37.93 45.65 -37.50
C GLU A 797 -36.94 45.82 -38.66
N GLN A 798 -36.05 46.81 -38.57
CA GLN A 798 -35.04 47.06 -39.60
C GLN A 798 -33.95 45.98 -39.64
N ALA A 799 -33.54 45.45 -38.48
CA ALA A 799 -32.60 44.35 -38.38
C ALA A 799 -33.19 43.04 -38.95
N LEU A 800 -34.43 42.71 -38.55
CA LEU A 800 -35.14 41.52 -39.02
C LEU A 800 -35.42 41.58 -40.53
N THR A 801 -35.83 42.73 -41.05
CA THR A 801 -36.04 42.95 -42.49
C THR A 801 -34.75 42.69 -43.28
N LYS A 802 -33.60 43.16 -42.78
CA LYS A 802 -32.30 42.94 -43.44
C LYS A 802 -31.88 41.47 -43.44
N VAL A 803 -32.13 40.75 -42.34
CA VAL A 803 -31.83 39.31 -42.24
C VAL A 803 -32.72 38.52 -43.19
N LEU A 804 -34.04 38.74 -43.15
CA LEU A 804 -35.00 38.03 -44.01
C LEU A 804 -34.75 38.30 -45.50
N THR A 805 -34.42 39.55 -45.87
CA THR A 805 -34.07 39.89 -47.26
C THR A 805 -32.76 39.22 -47.70
N LYS A 806 -31.77 39.12 -46.80
CA LYS A 806 -30.47 38.48 -47.09
C LYS A 806 -30.63 36.96 -47.28
N GLU A 807 -31.53 36.32 -46.54
CA GLU A 807 -31.86 34.90 -46.68
C GLU A 807 -32.86 34.61 -47.83
N GLY A 808 -33.22 35.63 -48.61
CA GLY A 808 -34.03 35.47 -49.83
C GLY A 808 -35.55 35.44 -49.61
N TYR A 809 -36.03 35.79 -48.43
CA TYR A 809 -37.46 35.90 -48.14
C TYR A 809 -38.03 37.24 -48.62
N ASP A 810 -39.21 37.21 -49.24
CA ASP A 810 -39.96 38.41 -49.62
C ASP A 810 -40.68 38.97 -48.39
N VAL A 811 -40.08 39.99 -47.78
CA VAL A 811 -40.56 40.58 -46.53
C VAL A 811 -41.94 41.24 -46.65
N SER A 812 -42.42 41.49 -47.88
CA SER A 812 -43.76 42.03 -48.13
C SER A 812 -44.90 41.04 -47.83
N GLN A 813 -44.57 39.77 -47.56
CA GLN A 813 -45.55 38.73 -47.23
C GLN A 813 -45.90 38.65 -45.73
N PHE A 814 -45.16 39.35 -44.85
CA PHE A 814 -45.40 39.32 -43.40
C PHE A 814 -46.22 40.54 -42.94
N THR A 815 -47.38 40.30 -42.32
CA THR A 815 -48.34 41.38 -42.02
C THR A 815 -48.30 41.93 -40.60
N THR A 816 -47.83 41.21 -39.57
CA THR A 816 -47.73 41.73 -38.18
C THR A 816 -46.73 40.94 -37.32
N ILE A 817 -45.95 41.62 -36.46
CA ILE A 817 -45.14 41.03 -35.37
C ILE A 817 -45.83 41.35 -34.03
N ARG A 818 -46.05 40.38 -33.14
CA ARG A 818 -46.59 40.62 -31.78
C ARG A 818 -45.75 39.93 -30.70
N ASP A 819 -45.54 40.64 -29.59
CA ASP A 819 -44.96 40.11 -28.35
C ASP A 819 -46.09 39.47 -27.51
N THR A 820 -45.99 38.18 -27.18
CA THR A 820 -46.97 37.48 -26.34
C THR A 820 -46.42 37.27 -24.93
N THR A 821 -47.02 37.96 -23.95
CA THR A 821 -46.78 37.72 -22.52
C THR A 821 -47.53 36.48 -22.05
N TYR A 822 -46.80 35.40 -21.75
CA TYR A 822 -47.34 34.22 -21.07
C TYR A 822 -47.09 34.34 -19.56
N SER A 823 -48.14 34.24 -18.74
CA SER A 823 -48.04 34.33 -17.27
C SER A 823 -47.95 32.94 -16.66
N GLY A 824 -46.75 32.50 -16.27
CA GLY A 824 -46.56 31.35 -15.40
C GLY A 824 -45.18 30.69 -15.52
N GLY A 825 -44.30 30.96 -14.54
CA GLY A 825 -43.15 30.12 -14.18
C GLY A 825 -41.86 30.34 -14.98
N THR A 826 -40.80 30.76 -14.25
CA THR A 826 -39.38 30.92 -14.65
C THR A 826 -39.10 31.81 -15.87
N ALA A 827 -38.56 32.99 -15.59
CA ALA A 827 -38.10 33.94 -16.59
C ALA A 827 -36.82 33.41 -17.25
N ASP A 828 -36.95 32.72 -18.38
CA ASP A 828 -35.99 32.75 -19.48
C ASP A 828 -36.61 32.04 -20.69
N LYS A 829 -36.57 32.70 -21.86
CA LYS A 829 -37.12 32.32 -23.18
C LYS A 829 -38.58 32.76 -23.45
N LYS A 830 -38.74 33.89 -24.15
CA LYS A 830 -39.99 34.32 -24.80
C LYS A 830 -39.97 33.89 -26.28
N PRO A 831 -40.95 33.11 -26.78
CA PRO A 831 -41.05 32.81 -28.21
C PRO A 831 -41.66 33.98 -29.00
N MET A 832 -41.09 34.25 -30.17
CA MET A 832 -41.63 35.20 -31.15
C MET A 832 -42.52 34.45 -32.15
N ILE A 833 -43.70 34.98 -32.46
CA ILE A 833 -44.66 34.35 -33.37
C ILE A 833 -44.82 35.24 -34.60
N ILE A 834 -44.65 34.66 -35.80
CA ILE A 834 -44.87 35.33 -37.09
C ILE A 834 -46.06 34.64 -37.80
N GLU A 835 -47.00 35.43 -38.31
CA GLU A 835 -48.15 34.94 -39.08
C GLU A 835 -47.87 35.04 -40.59
N ASP A 836 -47.90 33.91 -41.28
CA ASP A 836 -47.82 33.81 -42.74
C ASP A 836 -49.11 33.18 -43.29
N GLN A 837 -49.88 33.93 -44.07
CA GLN A 837 -51.12 33.50 -44.74
C GLN A 837 -52.08 32.65 -43.89
N GLY A 838 -52.24 32.97 -42.60
CA GLY A 838 -53.15 32.29 -41.69
C GLY A 838 -52.63 30.95 -41.13
N GLN A 839 -51.34 30.65 -41.28
CA GLN A 839 -50.66 29.59 -40.55
C GLN A 839 -49.64 30.17 -39.57
N TRP A 840 -49.62 29.60 -38.36
CA TRP A 840 -48.74 30.00 -37.27
C TRP A 840 -47.47 29.16 -37.30
N ALA A 841 -46.31 29.79 -37.44
CA ALA A 841 -45.01 29.12 -37.30
C ALA A 841 -44.31 29.63 -36.02
N GLY A 842 -43.93 28.70 -35.14
CA GLY A 842 -43.08 29.00 -34.00
C GLY A 842 -41.61 28.93 -34.39
N LEU A 843 -40.86 30.01 -34.15
CA LEU A 843 -39.41 30.02 -34.28
C LEU A 843 -38.80 29.52 -32.97
N GLN A 844 -38.16 28.36 -33.01
CA GLN A 844 -37.39 27.81 -31.90
C GLN A 844 -35.94 27.69 -32.35
N THR A 845 -35.04 28.43 -31.72
CA THR A 845 -33.61 28.34 -32.00
C THR A 845 -33.06 27.05 -31.39
N GLY A 846 -32.48 26.19 -32.24
CA GLY A 846 -31.80 24.97 -31.83
C GLY A 846 -30.60 24.74 -32.74
N ASN A 847 -29.52 24.21 -32.18
CA ASN A 847 -28.32 23.84 -32.94
C ASN A 847 -28.55 22.47 -33.60
N ASP A 848 -28.14 22.31 -34.85
CA ASP A 848 -28.09 20.99 -35.49
C ASP A 848 -26.87 20.18 -35.02
N GLU A 849 -26.77 18.91 -35.41
CA GLU A 849 -25.69 17.95 -35.05
C GLU A 849 -24.27 18.41 -35.43
N LYS A 850 -24.12 19.63 -35.99
CA LYS A 850 -22.84 20.26 -36.32
C LYS A 850 -22.64 21.62 -35.65
N GLY A 851 -23.48 21.98 -34.67
CA GLY A 851 -23.30 23.18 -33.86
C GLY A 851 -23.59 24.50 -34.58
N SER A 852 -24.40 24.50 -35.65
CA SER A 852 -24.85 25.74 -36.30
C SER A 852 -26.29 26.08 -35.88
N THR A 853 -26.50 27.33 -35.47
CA THR A 853 -27.82 27.86 -35.06
C THR A 853 -28.64 28.20 -36.31
N ARG A 854 -29.83 27.61 -36.46
CA ARG A 854 -30.82 28.01 -37.49
C ARG A 854 -31.75 29.10 -36.99
#